data_AF-A0A7Y0NK60-F1
#
_entry.id   AF-A0A7Y0NK60-F1
#
_cell.length_a   1.000
_cell.length_b   1.000
_cell.length_c   1.000
_cell.angle_alpha   90.00
_cell.angle_beta   90.00
_cell.angle_gamma   90.00
#
_symmetry.space_group_name_H-M   'P 1'
#
loop_
_entity.id
_entity.type
_entity.pdbx_description
1 polymer ?
#
loop_
_entity_poly.entity_id
_entity_poly.type
_entity_poly.pdbx_seq_one_letter_code
_entity_poly.pdbx_strand_id
1 'polypeptide(L)'
;MAKRYASLFFNQDPDDKSPPVAEQKKAPYRLLLVDDEPNILASLRRVFQRENYELLFASNGNEALRIMEKQPVELIMTDFMMPHMNGSELLREVRERWPNTIRIMLTGHANTDAVMGSIKEGAVYRFILKPWNDDDIRLTIALALEQYELIQRTRALEQQTKKQHKDLETISKLTATNRSQLAILLHKKGWLNPQQIQQLHREMQSEKTPVIRQLLKHEWVDFRKVFEMLRDDMLFEEIDLREFQPDPALMSLVPKKICTRQLVLPLRVQGQRLRLAMVDPMDVNLIDELGFMTGYTIHPLLCETTRMQAKLTEVFGETSELDDIATKVGTDDPYEGIEIVLDEDSDKESLEQLLGSSEEPPAIRLVNAIILEALRLGASDIHVHPRTKSLVVRYRIDGVLQDKIHIPTNLLMSVVSRIKVMAELDITERRKPQDGRITVKTPMKIVDLRISTLPTINGEKVVMRVLERQSSAQSLEDMGLSEHNLKRLMHVVAKPQGIILATGPTGSGKTTTLYALLQHNASPERNYVTIEDPVEFHVDMAGQVPVKDRIGLSFASVLRAILRQDPDVILLGEIRDEETADVAFHAAMTGHLVYSTLHTSSASATVARLLDLDLKPFVLASTLEAIIAQRLVRRICPHCCEQTDAPTETLEQLGPEFMAPELVFYRGKGCDKCHKGYKGRVAIHEVLTMNQQLRIAITEGASAMQIESIAREQGMRVLLDDALEKLRDGLTTPEEILRLLGPQVLNE
;
A
#
# COMPACT_ATOMS: atom_id res chain seq x y z
N MET A 1 -16.02 -24.48 -8.71
CA MET A 1 -17.24 -23.82 -8.16
C MET A 1 -17.69 -22.61 -8.98
N ALA A 2 -16.81 -21.71 -9.42
CA ALA A 2 -17.16 -20.44 -10.10
C ALA A 2 -18.15 -20.53 -11.29
N LYS A 3 -18.08 -21.57 -12.14
CA LYS A 3 -19.01 -21.75 -13.28
C LYS A 3 -20.43 -22.14 -12.88
N ARG A 4 -20.64 -22.71 -11.69
CA ARG A 4 -21.93 -23.29 -11.28
C ARG A 4 -22.89 -22.24 -10.70
N TYR A 5 -22.36 -21.11 -10.23
CA TYR A 5 -23.11 -20.04 -9.57
C TYR A 5 -23.12 -18.73 -10.35
N ALA A 6 -22.42 -18.65 -11.49
CA ALA A 6 -22.36 -17.46 -12.33
C ALA A 6 -23.75 -16.98 -12.79
N SER A 7 -24.69 -17.89 -13.04
CA SER A 7 -26.08 -17.57 -13.40
C SER A 7 -26.87 -16.84 -12.31
N LEU A 8 -26.46 -16.93 -11.04
CA LEU A 8 -27.06 -16.16 -9.93
C LEU A 8 -26.47 -14.73 -9.87
N PHE A 9 -25.27 -14.54 -10.42
CA PHE A 9 -24.57 -13.25 -10.45
C PHE A 9 -24.80 -12.45 -11.75
N PHE A 10 -25.18 -13.10 -12.85
CA PHE A 10 -25.53 -12.44 -14.11
C PHE A 10 -27.00 -12.71 -14.45
N ASN A 11 -27.81 -11.66 -14.66
CA ASN A 11 -29.17 -11.78 -15.23
C ASN A 11 -29.06 -12.22 -16.69
N GLN A 12 -28.74 -13.49 -16.92
CA GLN A 12 -28.91 -14.14 -18.21
C GLN A 12 -29.90 -15.26 -17.97
N ASP A 13 -31.18 -14.95 -18.10
CA ASP A 13 -32.19 -15.97 -18.34
C ASP A 13 -31.97 -16.46 -19.79
N PRO A 14 -31.66 -17.74 -20.04
CA PRO A 14 -31.47 -18.25 -21.40
C PRO A 14 -32.79 -18.36 -22.18
N ASP A 15 -33.94 -18.15 -21.52
CA ASP A 15 -35.28 -18.40 -22.06
C ASP A 15 -36.27 -17.24 -21.79
N ASP A 16 -35.84 -15.98 -21.84
CA ASP A 16 -36.79 -14.83 -21.88
C ASP A 16 -37.46 -14.76 -23.27
N LYS A 17 -38.38 -15.68 -23.52
CA LYS A 17 -39.48 -15.50 -24.46
C LYS A 17 -40.61 -14.85 -23.70
N SER A 18 -40.50 -13.54 -23.50
CA SER A 18 -41.60 -12.73 -22.98
C SER A 18 -42.83 -12.97 -23.88
N PRO A 19 -44.01 -13.31 -23.33
CA PRO A 19 -45.19 -13.53 -24.15
C PRO A 19 -45.59 -12.22 -24.86
N PRO A 20 -46.24 -12.27 -26.05
CA PRO A 20 -46.71 -11.06 -26.70
C PRO A 20 -47.67 -10.36 -25.74
N VAL A 21 -47.29 -9.14 -25.35
CA VAL A 21 -48.09 -8.26 -24.51
C VAL A 21 -49.47 -8.12 -25.16
N ALA A 22 -50.49 -8.66 -24.51
CA ALA A 22 -51.87 -8.47 -24.94
C ALA A 22 -52.16 -6.96 -25.02
N GLU A 23 -52.63 -6.49 -26.18
CA GLU A 23 -53.03 -5.10 -26.40
C GLU A 23 -54.13 -4.71 -25.39
N GLN A 24 -53.74 -4.03 -24.32
CA GLN A 24 -54.69 -3.34 -23.46
C GLN A 24 -55.32 -2.21 -24.28
N LYS A 25 -56.66 -2.20 -24.40
CA LYS A 25 -57.41 -1.11 -25.03
C LYS A 25 -57.01 0.23 -24.40
N LYS A 26 -56.28 1.06 -25.15
CA LYS A 26 -55.91 2.41 -24.73
C LYS A 26 -57.16 3.26 -24.52
N ALA A 27 -57.20 4.01 -23.42
CA ALA A 27 -58.18 5.07 -23.23
C ALA A 27 -58.09 6.09 -24.39
N PRO A 28 -59.20 6.69 -24.82
CA PRO A 28 -59.19 7.68 -25.90
C PRO A 28 -58.35 8.91 -25.51
N TYR A 29 -57.59 9.48 -26.46
CA TYR A 29 -56.84 10.72 -26.24
C TYR A 29 -57.80 11.90 -26.08
N ARG A 30 -57.51 12.85 -25.18
CA ARG A 30 -58.28 14.07 -24.98
C ARG A 30 -57.74 15.20 -25.84
N LEU A 31 -58.62 15.73 -26.68
CA LEU A 31 -58.34 16.77 -27.64
C LEU A 31 -59.12 18.04 -27.27
N LEU A 32 -58.42 19.11 -26.91
CA LEU A 32 -59.03 20.41 -26.60
C LEU A 32 -59.04 21.31 -27.82
N LEU A 33 -60.24 21.64 -28.29
CA LEU A 33 -60.50 22.48 -29.45
C LEU A 33 -60.98 23.86 -28.99
N VAL A 34 -60.26 24.91 -29.37
CA VAL A 34 -60.49 26.28 -28.90
C VAL A 34 -60.70 27.22 -30.09
N ASP A 35 -61.89 27.83 -30.17
CA ASP A 35 -62.26 28.75 -31.24
C ASP A 35 -63.46 29.58 -30.78
N ASP A 36 -63.47 30.88 -31.06
CA ASP A 36 -64.57 31.78 -30.69
C ASP A 36 -65.76 31.67 -31.65
N GLU A 37 -65.57 31.11 -32.84
CA GLU A 37 -66.65 30.85 -33.79
C GLU A 37 -67.31 29.48 -33.56
N PRO A 38 -68.60 29.43 -33.17
CA PRO A 38 -69.29 28.17 -32.89
C PRO A 38 -69.42 27.26 -34.12
N ASN A 39 -69.43 27.85 -35.33
CA ASN A 39 -69.48 27.11 -36.59
C ASN A 39 -68.20 26.31 -36.86
N ILE A 40 -67.04 26.84 -36.44
CA ILE A 40 -65.75 26.17 -36.57
C ILE A 40 -65.67 25.00 -35.60
N LEU A 41 -66.04 25.21 -34.32
CA LEU A 41 -66.11 24.12 -33.33
C LEU A 41 -67.08 23.01 -33.75
N ALA A 42 -68.24 23.37 -34.32
CA ALA A 42 -69.19 22.40 -34.84
C ALA A 42 -68.64 21.62 -36.05
N SER A 43 -67.83 22.25 -36.89
CA SER A 43 -67.18 21.61 -38.03
C SER A 43 -66.09 20.64 -37.56
N LEU A 44 -65.19 21.08 -36.66
CA LEU A 44 -64.15 20.23 -36.07
C LEU A 44 -64.74 19.03 -35.31
N ARG A 45 -65.87 19.24 -34.62
CA ARG A 45 -66.61 18.15 -33.98
C ARG A 45 -67.03 17.09 -34.99
N ARG A 46 -67.52 17.47 -36.18
CA ARG A 46 -67.91 16.51 -37.25
C ARG A 46 -66.69 15.78 -37.81
N VAL A 47 -65.58 16.48 -38.01
CA VAL A 47 -64.33 15.91 -38.54
C VAL A 47 -63.83 14.76 -37.65
N PHE A 48 -63.83 14.96 -36.33
CA PHE A 48 -63.31 13.97 -35.38
C PHE A 48 -64.38 13.05 -34.78
N GLN A 49 -65.66 13.17 -35.18
CA GLN A 49 -66.77 12.40 -34.60
C GLN A 49 -66.61 10.88 -34.76
N ARG A 50 -65.91 10.44 -35.80
CA ARG A 50 -65.66 9.03 -36.11
C ARG A 50 -64.34 8.50 -35.56
N GLU A 51 -63.54 9.36 -34.92
CA GLU A 51 -62.24 9.01 -34.33
C GLU A 51 -62.39 8.67 -32.85
N ASN A 52 -61.46 7.87 -32.30
CA ASN A 52 -61.48 7.45 -30.90
C ASN A 52 -60.82 8.51 -29.98
N TYR A 53 -61.36 9.73 -29.98
CA TYR A 53 -60.90 10.85 -29.16
C TYR A 53 -62.00 11.34 -28.21
N GLU A 54 -61.59 11.80 -27.03
CA GLU A 54 -62.45 12.56 -26.13
C GLU A 54 -62.31 14.05 -26.47
N LEU A 55 -63.34 14.63 -27.09
CA LEU A 55 -63.31 16.00 -27.57
C LEU A 55 -63.78 16.99 -26.49
N LEU A 56 -62.89 17.92 -26.15
CA LEU A 56 -63.15 19.04 -25.25
C LEU A 56 -63.22 20.34 -26.07
N PHE A 57 -64.09 21.26 -25.68
CA PHE A 57 -64.34 22.49 -26.43
C PHE A 57 -64.26 23.70 -25.51
N ALA A 58 -63.67 24.79 -26.00
CA ALA A 58 -63.63 26.08 -25.33
C ALA A 58 -63.88 27.21 -26.34
N SER A 59 -64.58 28.25 -25.91
CA SER A 59 -64.94 29.42 -26.73
C SER A 59 -63.91 30.55 -26.66
N ASN A 60 -62.93 30.44 -25.76
CA ASN A 60 -61.86 31.44 -25.58
C ASN A 60 -60.69 30.82 -24.78
N GLY A 61 -59.55 31.50 -24.77
CA GLY A 61 -58.33 31.01 -24.09
C GLY A 61 -58.46 30.81 -22.58
N ASN A 62 -59.22 31.66 -21.88
CA ASN A 62 -59.41 31.54 -20.43
C ASN A 62 -60.22 30.28 -20.06
N GLU A 63 -61.23 29.95 -20.85
CA GLU A 63 -61.99 28.71 -20.69
C GLU A 63 -61.12 27.47 -20.95
N ALA A 64 -60.27 27.53 -21.98
CA ALA A 64 -59.33 26.45 -22.31
C ALA A 64 -58.37 26.13 -21.14
N LEU A 65 -57.77 27.15 -20.52
CA LEU A 65 -56.89 26.98 -19.37
C LEU A 65 -57.61 26.34 -18.16
N ARG A 66 -58.85 26.78 -17.88
CA ARG A 66 -59.67 26.18 -16.81
C ARG A 66 -59.99 24.70 -17.05
N ILE A 67 -60.13 24.30 -18.31
CA ILE A 67 -60.34 22.88 -18.67
C ILE A 67 -59.05 22.08 -18.41
N MET A 68 -57.89 22.58 -18.83
CA MET A 68 -56.59 21.92 -18.63
C MET A 68 -56.15 21.82 -17.16
N GLU A 69 -56.66 22.71 -16.29
CA GLU A 69 -56.48 22.60 -14.84
C GLU A 69 -57.28 21.46 -14.20
N LYS A 70 -58.46 21.15 -14.76
CA LYS A 70 -59.36 20.14 -14.20
C LYS A 70 -59.02 18.74 -14.67
N GLN A 71 -58.48 18.60 -15.87
CA GLN A 71 -58.17 17.31 -16.46
C GLN A 71 -56.98 17.38 -17.42
N PRO A 72 -56.21 16.28 -17.55
CA PRO A 72 -55.13 16.22 -18.52
C PRO A 72 -55.67 16.34 -19.95
N VAL A 73 -54.88 17.00 -20.81
CA VAL A 73 -55.17 17.15 -22.24
C VAL A 73 -53.89 16.77 -23.00
N GLU A 74 -53.99 15.79 -23.88
CA GLU A 74 -52.86 15.30 -24.64
C GLU A 74 -52.56 16.20 -25.85
N LEU A 75 -53.58 16.81 -26.46
CA LEU A 75 -53.42 17.77 -27.56
C LEU A 75 -54.39 18.95 -27.44
N ILE A 76 -53.89 20.16 -27.66
CA ILE A 76 -54.68 21.39 -27.79
C ILE A 76 -54.56 21.95 -29.21
N MET A 77 -55.69 22.33 -29.80
CA MET A 77 -55.78 23.03 -31.07
C MET A 77 -56.59 24.31 -30.90
N THR A 78 -55.99 25.46 -31.24
CA THR A 78 -56.61 26.78 -30.99
C THR A 78 -56.56 27.69 -32.21
N ASP A 79 -57.59 28.52 -32.41
CA ASP A 79 -57.53 29.61 -33.37
C ASP A 79 -56.52 30.69 -32.96
N PHE A 80 -55.90 31.33 -33.95
CA PHE A 80 -54.98 32.42 -33.74
C PHE A 80 -55.69 33.70 -33.29
N MET A 81 -56.83 34.06 -33.88
CA MET A 81 -57.55 35.32 -33.65
C MET A 81 -58.77 35.11 -32.75
N MET A 82 -58.56 35.13 -31.43
CA MET A 82 -59.64 35.05 -30.46
C MET A 82 -59.73 36.32 -29.60
N PRO A 83 -60.93 36.68 -29.09
CA PRO A 83 -61.12 37.82 -28.21
C PRO A 83 -60.35 37.66 -26.89
N HIS A 84 -59.84 38.78 -26.36
CA HIS A 84 -59.12 38.91 -25.07
C HIS A 84 -57.76 38.21 -24.96
N MET A 85 -57.64 36.96 -25.41
CA MET A 85 -56.41 36.17 -25.40
C MET A 85 -56.28 35.47 -26.76
N ASN A 86 -55.25 35.79 -27.50
CA ASN A 86 -55.04 35.19 -28.82
C ASN A 86 -54.45 33.76 -28.70
N GLY A 87 -54.51 32.98 -29.78
CA GLY A 87 -54.04 31.59 -29.76
C GLY A 87 -52.56 31.43 -29.42
N SER A 88 -51.71 32.41 -29.80
CA SER A 88 -50.28 32.35 -29.49
C SER A 88 -49.98 32.54 -28.00
N GLU A 89 -50.71 33.43 -27.34
CA GLU A 89 -50.61 33.67 -25.89
C GLU A 89 -51.07 32.44 -25.11
N LEU A 90 -52.18 31.82 -25.52
CA LEU A 90 -52.67 30.58 -24.94
C LEU A 90 -51.65 29.44 -25.06
N LEU A 91 -51.08 29.20 -26.25
CA LEU A 91 -50.12 28.11 -26.44
C LEU A 91 -48.80 28.34 -25.69
N ARG A 92 -48.41 29.60 -25.47
CA ARG A 92 -47.25 29.94 -24.63
C ARG A 92 -47.48 29.55 -23.17
N GLU A 93 -48.63 29.90 -22.59
CA GLU A 93 -49.05 29.46 -21.25
C GLU A 93 -49.10 27.94 -21.14
N VAL A 94 -49.66 27.26 -22.16
CA VAL A 94 -49.71 25.80 -22.19
C VAL A 94 -48.32 25.17 -22.23
N ARG A 95 -47.37 25.76 -22.96
CA ARG A 95 -45.98 25.26 -22.98
C ARG A 95 -45.33 25.32 -21.60
N GLU A 96 -45.57 26.36 -20.84
CA GLU A 96 -44.94 26.55 -19.52
C GLU A 96 -45.58 25.64 -18.46
N ARG A 97 -46.91 25.54 -18.45
CA ARG A 97 -47.66 24.82 -17.41
C ARG A 97 -47.89 23.34 -17.73
N TRP A 98 -48.08 23.01 -19.00
CA TRP A 98 -48.28 21.64 -19.51
C TRP A 98 -47.34 21.35 -20.68
N PRO A 99 -46.02 21.27 -20.42
CA PRO A 99 -45.01 21.17 -21.48
C PRO A 99 -45.18 19.95 -22.38
N ASN A 100 -45.81 18.89 -21.87
CA ASN A 100 -46.05 17.62 -22.57
C ASN A 100 -47.26 17.62 -23.50
N THR A 101 -48.15 18.61 -23.41
CA THR A 101 -49.32 18.71 -24.30
C THR A 101 -48.87 19.14 -25.69
N ILE A 102 -49.33 18.44 -26.73
CA ILE A 102 -49.07 18.83 -28.11
C ILE A 102 -49.92 20.05 -28.47
N ARG A 103 -49.32 21.04 -29.12
CA ARG A 103 -49.91 22.37 -29.34
C ARG A 103 -50.06 22.62 -30.84
N ILE A 104 -51.28 22.80 -31.34
CA ILE A 104 -51.58 23.08 -32.76
C ILE A 104 -52.30 24.43 -32.86
N MET A 105 -51.97 25.21 -33.89
CA MET A 105 -52.60 26.50 -34.15
C MET A 105 -53.42 26.47 -35.44
N LEU A 106 -54.63 27.01 -35.42
CA LEU A 106 -55.46 27.25 -36.60
C LEU A 106 -55.30 28.73 -37.01
N THR A 107 -55.06 29.00 -38.30
CA THR A 107 -54.84 30.38 -38.77
C THR A 107 -55.36 30.61 -40.20
N GLY A 108 -55.77 31.83 -40.51
CA GLY A 108 -56.14 32.25 -41.87
C GLY A 108 -54.91 32.64 -42.72
N HIS A 109 -55.07 32.74 -44.04
CA HIS A 109 -53.97 33.07 -44.96
C HIS A 109 -53.25 34.40 -44.66
N ALA A 110 -53.95 35.40 -44.13
CA ALA A 110 -53.39 36.74 -43.84
C ALA A 110 -52.40 36.80 -42.66
N ASN A 111 -52.34 35.75 -41.82
CA ASN A 111 -51.60 35.78 -40.56
C ASN A 111 -50.40 34.81 -40.52
N THR A 112 -49.98 34.28 -41.67
CA THR A 112 -48.95 33.23 -41.77
C THR A 112 -47.56 33.70 -41.32
N ASP A 113 -47.17 34.95 -41.63
CA ASP A 113 -45.86 35.49 -41.23
C ASP A 113 -45.72 35.66 -39.71
N ALA A 114 -46.78 36.06 -39.01
CA ALA A 114 -46.80 36.21 -37.55
C ALA A 114 -46.74 34.85 -36.82
N VAL A 115 -47.27 33.79 -37.42
CA VAL A 115 -47.31 32.43 -36.85
C VAL A 115 -45.96 31.71 -36.98
N MET A 116 -45.16 32.03 -38.02
CA MET A 116 -43.84 31.42 -38.25
C MET A 116 -42.84 31.69 -37.12
N GLY A 117 -42.97 32.82 -36.41
CA GLY A 117 -42.16 33.12 -35.22
C GLY A 117 -42.40 32.13 -34.07
N SER A 118 -43.64 31.68 -33.88
CA SER A 118 -44.02 30.77 -32.79
C SER A 118 -43.51 29.33 -32.98
N ILE A 119 -43.25 28.92 -34.22
CA ILE A 119 -42.64 27.61 -34.53
C ILE A 119 -41.14 27.62 -34.21
N LYS A 120 -40.43 28.70 -34.57
CA LYS A 120 -38.99 28.83 -34.31
C LYS A 120 -38.66 28.86 -32.81
N GLU A 121 -39.60 29.31 -31.98
CA GLU A 121 -39.49 29.30 -30.52
C GLU A 121 -40.00 27.99 -29.88
N GLY A 122 -40.37 26.98 -30.67
CA GLY A 122 -40.82 25.67 -30.19
C GLY A 122 -42.16 25.70 -29.44
N ALA A 123 -42.96 26.77 -29.61
CA ALA A 123 -44.23 26.93 -28.91
C ALA A 123 -45.36 26.09 -29.51
N VAL A 124 -45.27 25.75 -30.80
CA VAL A 124 -46.32 25.04 -31.54
C VAL A 124 -45.71 23.86 -32.32
N TYR A 125 -46.40 22.72 -32.31
CA TYR A 125 -46.05 21.53 -33.09
C TYR A 125 -46.22 21.77 -34.59
N ARG A 126 -47.39 22.30 -34.98
CA ARG A 126 -47.75 22.62 -36.36
C ARG A 126 -48.90 23.62 -36.39
N PHE A 127 -49.03 24.38 -37.48
CA PHE A 127 -50.24 25.17 -37.75
C PHE A 127 -51.03 24.59 -38.93
N ILE A 128 -52.33 24.88 -38.97
CA ILE A 128 -53.27 24.42 -39.98
C ILE A 128 -54.02 25.65 -40.52
N LEU A 129 -54.14 25.73 -41.86
CA LEU A 129 -54.75 26.86 -42.54
C LEU A 129 -56.28 26.70 -42.66
N LYS A 130 -57.03 27.78 -42.42
CA LYS A 130 -58.46 27.87 -42.70
C LYS A 130 -58.71 28.42 -44.13
N PRO A 131 -59.61 27.81 -44.94
CA PRO A 131 -60.33 26.56 -44.70
C PRO A 131 -59.39 25.34 -44.83
N TRP A 132 -59.57 24.33 -43.98
CA TRP A 132 -58.75 23.10 -43.98
C TRP A 132 -59.38 22.00 -44.82
N ASN A 133 -58.56 21.00 -45.16
CA ASN A 133 -59.02 19.71 -45.68
C ASN A 133 -59.19 18.73 -44.49
N ASP A 134 -60.34 18.04 -44.44
CA ASP A 134 -60.69 17.13 -43.34
C ASP A 134 -59.75 15.92 -43.22
N ASP A 135 -59.13 15.46 -44.30
CA ASP A 135 -58.17 14.35 -44.28
C ASP A 135 -56.80 14.82 -43.77
N ASP A 136 -56.36 16.02 -44.19
CA ASP A 136 -55.08 16.59 -43.79
C ASP A 136 -55.04 16.90 -42.29
N ILE A 137 -56.14 17.45 -41.75
CA ILE A 137 -56.23 17.76 -40.32
C ILE A 137 -56.29 16.47 -39.47
N ARG A 138 -56.96 15.42 -39.96
CA ARG A 138 -56.98 14.10 -39.30
C ARG A 138 -55.61 13.45 -39.27
N LEU A 139 -54.91 13.45 -40.42
CA LEU A 139 -53.54 12.93 -40.50
C LEU A 139 -52.59 13.71 -39.58
N THR A 140 -52.73 15.04 -39.55
CA THR A 140 -51.90 15.91 -38.69
C THR A 140 -52.08 15.60 -37.21
N ILE A 141 -53.31 15.36 -36.76
CA ILE A 141 -53.58 14.99 -35.36
C ILE A 141 -53.09 13.58 -35.05
N ALA A 142 -53.25 12.62 -35.97
CA ALA A 142 -52.74 11.26 -35.77
C ALA A 142 -51.21 11.25 -35.57
N LEU A 143 -50.46 11.96 -36.42
CA LEU A 143 -49.00 12.10 -36.32
C LEU A 143 -48.58 12.82 -35.04
N ALA A 144 -49.34 13.84 -34.63
CA ALA A 144 -49.10 14.58 -33.39
C ALA A 144 -49.20 13.67 -32.15
N LEU A 145 -50.20 12.79 -32.10
CA LEU A 145 -50.42 11.87 -30.99
C LEU A 145 -49.42 10.71 -30.98
N GLU A 146 -48.99 10.23 -32.16
CA GLU A 146 -47.87 9.28 -32.26
C GLU A 146 -46.59 9.85 -31.67
N GLN A 147 -46.28 11.11 -31.97
CA GLN A 147 -45.14 11.81 -31.38
C GLN A 147 -45.28 12.00 -29.87
N TYR A 148 -46.47 12.30 -29.36
CA TYR A 148 -46.73 12.37 -27.93
C TYR A 148 -46.36 11.03 -27.24
N GLU A 149 -46.75 9.91 -27.83
CA GLU A 149 -46.47 8.59 -27.27
C GLU A 149 -44.97 8.24 -27.31
N LEU A 150 -44.29 8.55 -28.42
CA LEU A 150 -42.84 8.38 -28.55
C LEU A 150 -42.07 9.17 -27.49
N ILE A 151 -42.46 10.42 -27.22
CA ILE A 151 -41.84 11.27 -26.20
C ILE A 151 -42.01 10.66 -24.80
N GLN A 152 -43.18 10.13 -24.47
CA GLN A 152 -43.42 9.48 -23.17
C GLN A 152 -42.58 8.20 -23.03
N ARG A 153 -42.51 7.39 -24.10
CA ARG A 153 -41.75 6.13 -24.10
C ARG A 153 -40.25 6.34 -23.95
N THR A 154 -39.69 7.31 -24.64
CA THR A 154 -38.26 7.67 -24.54
C THR A 154 -37.89 8.08 -23.11
N ARG A 155 -38.72 8.91 -22.45
CA ARG A 155 -38.46 9.32 -21.06
C ARG A 155 -38.51 8.16 -20.07
N ALA A 156 -39.46 7.23 -20.24
CA ALA A 156 -39.53 6.04 -19.39
C ALA A 156 -38.28 5.14 -19.54
N LEU A 157 -37.83 4.94 -20.78
CA LEU A 157 -36.61 4.19 -21.08
C LEU A 157 -35.34 4.88 -20.55
N GLU A 158 -35.25 6.20 -20.62
CA GLU A 158 -34.14 6.97 -20.04
C GLU A 158 -34.07 6.81 -18.52
N GLN A 159 -35.20 6.85 -17.83
CA GLN A 159 -35.26 6.63 -16.38
C GLN A 159 -34.83 5.20 -16.01
N GLN A 160 -35.29 4.19 -16.76
CA GLN A 160 -34.91 2.80 -16.56
C GLN A 160 -33.41 2.58 -16.81
N THR A 161 -32.88 3.13 -17.90
CA THR A 161 -31.46 3.04 -18.26
C THR A 161 -30.58 3.72 -17.20
N LYS A 162 -31.00 4.89 -16.70
CA LYS A 162 -30.28 5.60 -15.64
C LYS A 162 -30.22 4.81 -14.33
N LYS A 163 -31.32 4.10 -13.99
CA LYS A 163 -31.36 3.20 -12.83
C LYS A 163 -30.40 2.02 -13.03
N GLN A 164 -30.49 1.34 -14.18
CA GLN A 164 -29.61 0.21 -14.52
C GLN A 164 -28.12 0.60 -14.54
N HIS A 165 -27.78 1.79 -15.05
CA HIS A 165 -26.40 2.30 -15.06
C HIS A 165 -25.87 2.52 -13.64
N LYS A 166 -26.71 3.04 -12.73
CA LYS A 166 -26.33 3.25 -11.32
C LYS A 166 -26.08 1.93 -10.58
N ASP A 167 -26.91 0.93 -10.86
CA ASP A 167 -26.74 -0.42 -10.31
C ASP A 167 -25.47 -1.08 -10.86
N LEU A 168 -25.24 -0.99 -12.18
CA LEU A 168 -24.03 -1.48 -12.85
C LEU A 168 -22.76 -0.80 -12.35
N GLU A 169 -22.76 0.51 -12.14
CA GLU A 169 -21.61 1.22 -11.55
C GLU A 169 -21.33 0.75 -10.13
N THR A 170 -22.37 0.50 -9.34
CA THR A 170 -22.23 0.03 -7.95
C THR A 170 -21.65 -1.39 -7.93
N ILE A 171 -22.15 -2.27 -8.78
CA ILE A 171 -21.64 -3.64 -8.95
C ILE A 171 -20.22 -3.64 -9.51
N SER A 172 -19.93 -2.79 -10.51
CA SER A 172 -18.61 -2.67 -11.13
C SER A 172 -17.54 -2.20 -10.11
N LYS A 173 -17.88 -1.21 -9.28
CA LYS A 173 -17.04 -0.76 -8.15
C LYS A 173 -16.75 -1.88 -7.14
N LEU A 174 -17.70 -2.79 -6.94
CA LEU A 174 -17.54 -3.97 -6.08
C LEU A 174 -16.66 -5.06 -6.73
N THR A 175 -16.82 -5.33 -8.04
CA THR A 175 -16.01 -6.32 -8.75
C THR A 175 -14.55 -5.90 -8.95
N ALA A 176 -14.28 -4.60 -9.16
CA ALA A 176 -12.92 -4.09 -9.40
C ALA A 176 -11.99 -4.19 -8.17
N THR A 177 -12.54 -4.34 -6.97
CA THR A 177 -11.76 -4.41 -5.72
C THR A 177 -11.55 -5.82 -5.17
N ASN A 178 -12.10 -6.86 -5.83
CA ASN A 178 -11.91 -8.28 -5.50
C ASN A 178 -12.31 -8.64 -4.05
N ARG A 179 -13.49 -8.21 -3.57
CA ARG A 179 -13.94 -8.48 -2.18
C ARG A 179 -15.42 -8.88 -2.06
N SER A 180 -15.61 -9.95 -1.26
CA SER A 180 -16.79 -10.71 -0.78
C SER A 180 -17.98 -10.86 -1.72
N GLN A 181 -18.05 -12.04 -2.34
CA GLN A 181 -19.22 -12.53 -3.08
C GLN A 181 -20.50 -12.56 -2.21
N LEU A 182 -20.33 -12.75 -0.89
CA LEU A 182 -21.43 -12.70 0.08
C LEU A 182 -22.10 -11.31 0.11
N ALA A 183 -21.34 -10.22 0.19
CA ALA A 183 -21.91 -8.87 0.20
C ALA A 183 -22.73 -8.54 -1.07
N ILE A 184 -22.25 -9.00 -2.23
CA ILE A 184 -22.95 -8.84 -3.52
C ILE A 184 -24.26 -9.65 -3.52
N LEU A 185 -24.22 -10.87 -3.01
CA LEU A 185 -25.39 -11.75 -2.93
C LEU A 185 -26.46 -11.16 -2.00
N LEU A 186 -26.07 -10.65 -0.83
CA LEU A 186 -26.96 -10.00 0.12
C LEU A 186 -27.61 -8.74 -0.46
N HIS A 187 -26.88 -7.96 -1.26
CA HIS A 187 -27.45 -6.82 -1.97
C HIS A 187 -28.53 -7.23 -2.98
N LYS A 188 -28.23 -8.24 -3.79
CA LYS A 188 -29.16 -8.75 -4.82
C LYS A 188 -30.47 -9.28 -4.21
N LYS A 189 -30.39 -9.92 -3.04
CA LYS A 189 -31.56 -10.37 -2.27
C LYS A 189 -32.31 -9.22 -1.57
N GLY A 190 -31.80 -7.99 -1.65
CA GLY A 190 -32.39 -6.81 -1.03
C GLY A 190 -32.16 -6.69 0.48
N TRP A 191 -31.25 -7.51 1.04
CA TRP A 191 -30.95 -7.52 2.48
C TRP A 191 -29.93 -6.45 2.87
N LEU A 192 -29.14 -5.97 1.90
CA LEU A 192 -28.28 -4.79 2.06
C LEU A 192 -28.66 -3.71 1.05
N ASN A 193 -28.80 -2.47 1.51
CA ASN A 193 -29.01 -1.32 0.65
C ASN A 193 -27.68 -0.73 0.14
N PRO A 194 -27.70 0.11 -0.91
CA PRO A 194 -26.47 0.68 -1.49
C PRO A 194 -25.61 1.50 -0.52
N GLN A 195 -26.22 2.16 0.47
CA GLN A 195 -25.50 2.96 1.47
C GLN A 195 -24.76 2.07 2.46
N GLN A 196 -25.41 1.00 2.93
CA GLN A 196 -24.80 -0.02 3.80
C GLN A 196 -23.61 -0.69 3.13
N ILE A 197 -23.70 -0.99 1.83
CA ILE A 197 -22.58 -1.56 1.08
C ILE A 197 -21.42 -0.57 0.96
N GLN A 198 -21.71 0.69 0.71
CA GLN A 198 -20.67 1.73 0.65
C GLN A 198 -19.99 1.91 2.01
N GLN A 199 -20.75 1.86 3.10
CA GLN A 199 -20.23 1.91 4.46
C GLN A 199 -19.37 0.69 4.78
N LEU A 200 -19.87 -0.51 4.50
CA LEU A 200 -19.14 -1.78 4.67
C LEU A 200 -17.81 -1.73 3.92
N HIS A 201 -17.80 -1.19 2.71
CA HIS A 201 -16.57 -1.03 1.92
C HIS A 201 -15.57 -0.09 2.58
N ARG A 202 -16.01 1.06 3.11
CA ARG A 202 -15.12 2.00 3.81
C ARG A 202 -14.53 1.38 5.06
N GLU A 203 -15.34 0.67 5.84
CA GLU A 203 -14.93 0.06 7.11
C GLU A 203 -14.00 -1.13 6.89
N MET A 204 -14.24 -1.96 5.87
CA MET A 204 -13.29 -2.99 5.46
C MET A 204 -11.93 -2.42 5.02
N GLN A 205 -11.91 -1.21 4.48
CA GLN A 205 -10.66 -0.54 4.09
C GLN A 205 -9.94 0.08 5.30
N SER A 206 -10.68 0.65 6.25
CA SER A 206 -10.08 1.29 7.44
C SER A 206 -9.69 0.28 8.52
N GLU A 207 -10.56 -0.69 8.82
CA GLU A 207 -10.40 -1.64 9.93
C GLU A 207 -9.74 -2.96 9.52
N LYS A 208 -9.52 -3.21 8.21
CA LYS A 208 -8.91 -4.44 7.66
C LYS A 208 -9.54 -5.74 8.18
N THR A 209 -10.85 -5.72 8.39
CA THR A 209 -11.62 -6.86 8.90
C THR A 209 -12.45 -7.52 7.79
N PRO A 210 -12.76 -8.82 7.92
CA PRO A 210 -13.54 -9.53 6.91
C PRO A 210 -15.00 -9.07 6.89
N VAL A 211 -15.69 -9.30 5.78
CA VAL A 211 -17.11 -8.91 5.61
C VAL A 211 -17.99 -9.48 6.71
N ILE A 212 -17.77 -10.74 7.08
CA ILE A 212 -18.55 -11.41 8.12
C ILE A 212 -18.48 -10.63 9.45
N ARG A 213 -17.32 -10.09 9.82
CA ARG A 213 -17.13 -9.38 11.10
C ARG A 213 -17.80 -8.01 11.09
N GLN A 214 -17.77 -7.31 9.95
CA GLN A 214 -18.50 -6.04 9.80
C GLN A 214 -20.02 -6.25 9.81
N LEU A 215 -20.50 -7.29 9.13
CA LEU A 215 -21.93 -7.64 9.16
C LEU A 215 -22.39 -8.02 10.57
N LEU A 216 -21.56 -8.72 11.35
CA LEU A 216 -21.85 -9.05 12.75
C LEU A 216 -21.91 -7.81 13.63
N LYS A 217 -20.96 -6.89 13.48
CA LYS A 217 -20.86 -5.66 14.27
C LYS A 217 -22.10 -4.76 14.13
N HIS A 218 -22.67 -4.69 12.93
CA HIS A 218 -23.78 -3.79 12.64
C HIS A 218 -25.17 -4.44 12.73
N GLU A 219 -25.24 -5.76 12.85
CA GLU A 219 -26.49 -6.53 12.90
C GLU A 219 -27.47 -6.22 11.74
N TRP A 220 -26.96 -5.79 10.58
CA TRP A 220 -27.81 -5.41 9.43
C TRP A 220 -28.57 -6.57 8.81
N VAL A 221 -28.10 -7.80 9.02
CA VAL A 221 -28.66 -9.02 8.43
C VAL A 221 -28.76 -10.09 9.51
N ASP A 222 -29.88 -10.83 9.50
CA ASP A 222 -30.05 -12.01 10.32
C ASP A 222 -29.16 -13.15 9.80
N PHE A 223 -28.11 -13.49 10.56
CA PHE A 223 -27.14 -14.51 10.19
C PHE A 223 -27.72 -15.92 10.09
N ARG A 224 -28.86 -16.22 10.73
CA ARG A 224 -29.55 -17.49 10.51
C ARG A 224 -30.08 -17.57 9.08
N LYS A 225 -30.66 -16.49 8.56
CA LYS A 225 -31.10 -16.42 7.16
C LYS A 225 -29.93 -16.49 6.18
N VAL A 226 -28.78 -15.91 6.54
CA VAL A 226 -27.56 -16.03 5.73
C VAL A 226 -27.06 -17.48 5.69
N PHE A 227 -27.02 -18.14 6.85
CA PHE A 227 -26.64 -19.55 6.94
C PHE A 227 -27.58 -20.46 6.15
N GLU A 228 -28.90 -20.30 6.32
CA GLU A 228 -29.92 -21.03 5.56
C GLU A 228 -29.77 -20.80 4.06
N MET A 229 -29.56 -19.56 3.62
CA MET A 229 -29.30 -19.25 2.21
C MET A 229 -28.02 -19.94 1.69
N LEU A 230 -26.93 -19.91 2.44
CA LEU A 230 -25.68 -20.57 2.03
C LEU A 230 -25.82 -22.11 1.99
N ARG A 231 -26.62 -22.69 2.87
CA ARG A 231 -26.91 -24.13 2.87
C ARG A 231 -27.87 -24.51 1.74
N ASP A 232 -28.98 -23.82 1.61
CA ASP A 232 -30.12 -24.23 0.79
C ASP A 232 -30.01 -23.70 -0.66
N ASP A 233 -29.66 -22.43 -0.85
CA ASP A 233 -29.51 -21.83 -2.19
C ASP A 233 -28.14 -22.16 -2.79
N MET A 234 -27.08 -22.19 -1.98
CA MET A 234 -25.70 -22.39 -2.45
C MET A 234 -25.18 -23.83 -2.27
N LEU A 235 -25.92 -24.70 -1.57
CA LEU A 235 -25.63 -26.14 -1.40
C LEU A 235 -24.28 -26.41 -0.72
N PHE A 236 -23.88 -25.57 0.25
CA PHE A 236 -22.70 -25.84 1.06
C PHE A 236 -22.95 -26.95 2.08
N GLU A 237 -21.97 -27.85 2.23
CA GLU A 237 -22.01 -28.92 3.22
C GLU A 237 -21.88 -28.32 4.63
N GLU A 238 -22.87 -28.59 5.49
CA GLU A 238 -22.91 -28.12 6.87
C GLU A 238 -22.05 -29.00 7.80
N ILE A 239 -21.47 -28.39 8.83
CA ILE A 239 -20.83 -29.12 9.93
C ILE A 239 -21.25 -28.61 11.30
N ASP A 240 -21.40 -29.53 12.24
CA ASP A 240 -21.61 -29.24 13.64
C ASP A 240 -20.31 -29.40 14.45
N LEU A 241 -19.87 -28.32 15.10
CA LEU A 241 -18.59 -28.27 15.82
C LEU A 241 -18.66 -28.80 17.27
N ARG A 242 -19.86 -29.12 17.79
CA ARG A 242 -20.05 -29.51 19.20
C ARG A 242 -19.29 -30.78 19.59
N GLU A 243 -19.24 -31.76 18.68
CA GLU A 243 -18.62 -33.07 18.92
C GLU A 243 -17.16 -33.14 18.44
N PHE A 244 -16.63 -32.04 17.90
CA PHE A 244 -15.31 -32.02 17.30
C PHE A 244 -14.23 -31.71 18.34
N GLN A 245 -13.20 -32.56 18.44
CA GLN A 245 -12.02 -32.29 19.26
C GLN A 245 -10.87 -31.80 18.36
N PRO A 246 -10.29 -30.62 18.62
CA PRO A 246 -9.19 -30.09 17.82
C PRO A 246 -7.93 -30.92 18.02
N ASP A 247 -7.31 -31.33 16.93
CA ASP A 247 -5.97 -31.91 16.94
C ASP A 247 -4.93 -30.78 17.07
N PRO A 248 -4.09 -30.75 18.13
CA PRO A 248 -3.05 -29.73 18.30
C PRO A 248 -2.12 -29.59 17.09
N ALA A 249 -1.86 -30.67 16.36
CA ALA A 249 -1.02 -30.65 15.17
C ALA A 249 -1.65 -29.86 14.01
N LEU A 250 -2.98 -29.80 13.93
CA LEU A 250 -3.69 -29.00 12.92
C LEU A 250 -3.76 -27.52 13.29
N MET A 251 -3.66 -27.20 14.58
CA MET A 251 -3.68 -25.83 15.08
C MET A 251 -2.37 -25.08 14.78
N SER A 252 -1.27 -25.81 14.49
CA SER A 252 -0.01 -25.22 14.01
C SER A 252 -0.07 -24.79 12.53
N LEU A 253 -0.98 -25.39 11.75
CA LEU A 253 -1.15 -25.11 10.32
C LEU A 253 -1.79 -23.73 10.09
N VAL A 254 -2.80 -23.39 10.90
CA VAL A 254 -3.53 -22.10 10.83
C VAL A 254 -3.45 -21.41 12.19
N PRO A 255 -2.67 -20.33 12.34
CA PRO A 255 -2.49 -19.65 13.63
C PRO A 255 -3.80 -19.13 14.24
N LYS A 256 -3.88 -19.13 15.58
CA LYS A 256 -5.00 -18.63 16.38
C LYS A 256 -5.57 -17.31 15.86
N LYS A 257 -4.70 -16.32 15.62
CA LYS A 257 -5.08 -14.97 15.16
C LYS A 257 -5.82 -14.99 13.81
N ILE A 258 -5.48 -15.92 12.91
CA ILE A 258 -6.18 -16.09 11.64
C ILE A 258 -7.52 -16.79 11.88
N CYS A 259 -7.55 -17.87 12.67
CA CYS A 259 -8.78 -18.57 13.04
C CYS A 259 -9.82 -17.64 13.65
N THR A 260 -9.41 -16.81 14.61
CA THR A 260 -10.30 -15.84 15.29
C THR A 260 -10.69 -14.69 14.39
N ARG A 261 -9.74 -14.10 13.64
CA ARG A 261 -10.04 -12.93 12.76
C ARG A 261 -10.93 -13.31 11.58
N GLN A 262 -10.71 -14.46 10.97
CA GLN A 262 -11.41 -14.94 9.78
C GLN A 262 -12.60 -15.86 10.08
N LEU A 263 -12.83 -16.20 11.36
CA LEU A 263 -13.85 -17.17 11.81
C LEU A 263 -13.76 -18.50 11.05
N VAL A 264 -12.55 -19.09 11.07
CA VAL A 264 -12.26 -20.38 10.46
C VAL A 264 -11.64 -21.33 11.48
N LEU A 265 -11.87 -22.64 11.31
CA LEU A 265 -11.28 -23.67 12.18
C LEU A 265 -10.83 -24.89 11.36
N PRO A 266 -9.53 -25.25 11.35
CA PRO A 266 -9.07 -26.48 10.73
C PRO A 266 -9.59 -27.70 11.49
N LEU A 267 -10.16 -28.66 10.77
CA LEU A 267 -10.79 -29.83 11.39
C LEU A 267 -9.95 -31.08 11.17
N ARG A 268 -9.75 -31.49 9.92
CA ARG A 268 -9.05 -32.74 9.63
C ARG A 268 -8.40 -32.72 8.26
N VAL A 269 -7.23 -33.33 8.17
CA VAL A 269 -6.56 -33.65 6.91
C VAL A 269 -6.97 -35.06 6.46
N GLN A 270 -7.40 -35.18 5.21
CA GLN A 270 -7.68 -36.45 4.53
C GLN A 270 -6.96 -36.45 3.17
N GLY A 271 -5.81 -37.15 3.09
CA GLY A 271 -4.93 -37.07 1.92
C GLY A 271 -4.43 -35.64 1.71
N GLN A 272 -4.59 -35.09 0.50
CA GLN A 272 -4.21 -33.69 0.18
C GLN A 272 -5.31 -32.66 0.48
N ARG A 273 -6.38 -33.04 1.21
CA ARG A 273 -7.50 -32.15 1.51
C ARG A 273 -7.57 -31.78 2.99
N LEU A 274 -7.64 -30.49 3.28
CA LEU A 274 -7.90 -29.95 4.62
C LEU A 274 -9.38 -29.56 4.71
N ARG A 275 -10.15 -30.28 5.54
CA ARG A 275 -11.53 -29.89 5.87
C ARG A 275 -11.46 -28.71 6.84
N LEU A 276 -12.06 -27.59 6.45
CA LEU A 276 -12.00 -26.32 7.16
C LEU A 276 -13.42 -25.84 7.44
N ALA A 277 -13.78 -25.65 8.70
CA ALA A 277 -15.03 -25.00 9.04
C ALA A 277 -14.92 -23.49 8.80
N MET A 278 -15.90 -22.91 8.13
CA MET A 278 -15.95 -21.50 7.76
C MET A 278 -17.35 -20.94 7.95
N VAL A 279 -17.45 -19.68 8.40
CA VAL A 279 -18.74 -18.96 8.43
C VAL A 279 -19.08 -18.42 7.04
N ASP A 280 -18.08 -17.95 6.28
CA ASP A 280 -18.23 -17.49 4.89
C ASP A 280 -17.44 -18.39 3.91
N PRO A 281 -18.04 -19.49 3.42
CA PRO A 281 -17.41 -20.32 2.38
C PRO A 281 -17.43 -19.65 0.98
N MET A 282 -17.96 -18.43 0.84
CA MET A 282 -17.90 -17.65 -0.40
C MET A 282 -16.64 -16.79 -0.51
N ASP A 283 -15.81 -16.75 0.53
CA ASP A 283 -14.50 -16.11 0.46
C ASP A 283 -13.48 -17.01 -0.25
N VAL A 284 -13.57 -17.04 -1.57
CA VAL A 284 -12.67 -17.84 -2.42
C VAL A 284 -11.21 -17.44 -2.25
N ASN A 285 -10.93 -16.15 -1.99
CA ASN A 285 -9.57 -15.68 -1.78
C ASN A 285 -8.98 -16.27 -0.49
N LEU A 286 -9.74 -16.21 0.60
CA LEU A 286 -9.35 -16.81 1.87
C LEU A 286 -9.12 -18.33 1.73
N ILE A 287 -10.00 -19.03 1.00
CA ILE A 287 -9.85 -20.47 0.72
C ILE A 287 -8.54 -20.74 -0.02
N ASP A 288 -8.27 -20.01 -1.10
CA ASP A 288 -7.05 -20.19 -1.89
C ASP A 288 -5.80 -19.87 -1.04
N GLU A 289 -5.85 -18.80 -0.25
CA GLU A 289 -4.73 -18.38 0.61
C GLU A 289 -4.42 -19.35 1.75
N LEU A 290 -5.44 -19.85 2.44
CA LEU A 290 -5.28 -20.89 3.43
C LEU A 290 -4.76 -22.18 2.76
N GLY A 291 -5.18 -22.46 1.53
CA GLY A 291 -4.64 -23.57 0.74
C GLY A 291 -3.15 -23.40 0.46
N PHE A 292 -2.72 -22.22 0.01
CA PHE A 292 -1.30 -21.91 -0.21
C PHE A 292 -0.49 -21.96 1.09
N MET A 293 -1.02 -21.41 2.18
CA MET A 293 -0.34 -21.37 3.48
C MET A 293 -0.13 -22.78 4.05
N THR A 294 -1.17 -23.61 4.00
CA THR A 294 -1.15 -24.96 4.59
C THR A 294 -0.56 -26.01 3.66
N GLY A 295 -0.49 -25.74 2.35
CA GLY A 295 -0.09 -26.70 1.32
C GLY A 295 -1.19 -27.71 0.96
N TYR A 296 -2.39 -27.61 1.53
CA TYR A 296 -3.51 -28.50 1.29
C TYR A 296 -4.56 -27.86 0.38
N THR A 297 -5.34 -28.68 -0.31
CA THR A 297 -6.58 -28.22 -0.95
C THR A 297 -7.64 -28.03 0.11
N ILE A 298 -8.19 -26.82 0.26
CA ILE A 298 -9.22 -26.53 1.25
C ILE A 298 -10.57 -27.10 0.80
N HIS A 299 -11.21 -27.88 1.68
CA HIS A 299 -12.61 -28.31 1.55
C HIS A 299 -13.45 -27.52 2.57
N PRO A 300 -14.12 -26.44 2.16
CA PRO A 300 -14.87 -25.59 3.08
C PRO A 300 -16.16 -26.28 3.55
N LEU A 301 -16.42 -26.23 4.86
CA LEU A 301 -17.65 -26.69 5.49
C LEU A 301 -18.31 -25.50 6.18
N LEU A 302 -19.60 -25.31 5.91
CA LEU A 302 -20.37 -24.20 6.46
C LEU A 302 -20.67 -24.44 7.94
N CYS A 303 -20.41 -23.44 8.78
CA CYS A 303 -20.71 -23.45 10.21
C CYS A 303 -21.53 -22.21 10.59
N GLU A 304 -22.47 -22.39 11.53
CA GLU A 304 -23.22 -21.29 12.12
C GLU A 304 -22.28 -20.35 12.90
N THR A 305 -22.47 -19.04 12.78
CA THR A 305 -21.57 -18.03 13.35
C THR A 305 -21.42 -18.15 14.87
N THR A 306 -22.54 -18.33 15.58
CA THR A 306 -22.58 -18.47 17.04
C THR A 306 -21.82 -19.71 17.50
N ARG A 307 -21.94 -20.82 16.77
CA ARG A 307 -21.22 -22.07 17.05
C ARG A 307 -19.72 -21.95 16.78
N MET A 308 -19.34 -21.27 15.70
CA MET A 308 -17.94 -21.01 15.39
C MET A 308 -17.29 -20.17 16.49
N GLN A 309 -17.92 -19.08 16.92
CA GLN A 309 -17.41 -18.23 18.00
C GLN A 309 -17.26 -19.01 19.31
N ALA A 310 -18.30 -19.76 19.71
CA ALA A 310 -18.25 -20.59 20.91
C ALA A 310 -17.11 -21.62 20.86
N LYS A 311 -16.91 -22.29 19.70
CA LYS A 311 -15.84 -23.27 19.54
C LYS A 311 -14.46 -22.62 19.55
N LEU A 312 -14.28 -21.46 18.91
CA LEU A 312 -13.01 -20.75 18.94
C LEU A 312 -12.64 -20.31 20.36
N THR A 313 -13.61 -19.85 21.17
CA THR A 313 -13.41 -19.54 22.58
C THR A 313 -13.06 -20.78 23.41
N GLU A 314 -13.73 -21.92 23.17
CA GLU A 314 -13.41 -23.20 23.82
C GLU A 314 -11.96 -23.64 23.52
N VAL A 315 -11.53 -23.50 22.26
CA VAL A 315 -10.23 -24.02 21.79
C VAL A 315 -9.06 -23.10 22.14
N PHE A 316 -9.27 -21.79 22.12
CA PHE A 316 -8.21 -20.80 22.26
C PHE A 316 -8.28 -19.93 23.52
N GLY A 317 -9.32 -20.10 24.34
CA GLY A 317 -9.65 -19.22 25.48
C GLY A 317 -10.38 -17.94 25.06
N GLU A 318 -10.91 -17.20 26.03
CA GLU A 318 -11.49 -15.86 25.78
C GLU A 318 -10.40 -14.91 25.26
N THR A 319 -10.59 -14.39 24.06
CA THR A 319 -9.91 -13.17 23.61
C THR A 319 -10.54 -12.00 24.36
N SER A 320 -9.82 -11.44 25.33
CA SER A 320 -10.23 -10.18 25.94
C SER A 320 -10.20 -9.08 24.87
N GLU A 321 -11.30 -8.33 24.73
CA GLU A 321 -11.36 -7.10 23.91
C GLU A 321 -10.32 -6.04 24.34
N LEU A 322 -9.71 -6.24 25.52
CA LEU A 322 -8.56 -5.49 26.01
C LEU A 322 -7.31 -5.68 25.13
N ASP A 323 -7.12 -6.82 24.45
CA ASP A 323 -5.97 -7.04 23.55
C ASP A 323 -6.08 -6.16 22.29
N ASP A 324 -7.30 -6.03 21.73
CA ASP A 324 -7.56 -5.19 20.55
C ASP A 324 -7.45 -3.68 20.89
N ILE A 325 -7.68 -3.28 22.15
CA ILE A 325 -7.53 -1.89 22.64
C ILE A 325 -6.10 -1.58 23.10
N ALA A 326 -5.37 -2.54 23.69
CA ALA A 326 -3.95 -2.43 24.04
C ALA A 326 -3.08 -2.20 22.78
N THR A 327 -3.47 -2.76 21.62
CA THR A 327 -2.86 -2.40 20.33
C THR A 327 -3.01 -0.94 19.91
N LYS A 328 -3.94 -0.17 20.51
CA LYS A 328 -4.22 1.23 20.13
C LYS A 328 -3.76 2.26 21.16
N VAL A 329 -3.58 1.89 22.42
CA VAL A 329 -3.14 2.81 23.48
C VAL A 329 -1.91 2.20 24.13
N GLY A 330 -0.75 2.76 23.76
CA GLY A 330 0.55 2.19 24.08
C GLY A 330 0.78 1.98 25.58
N THR A 331 1.20 0.76 25.92
CA THR A 331 2.23 0.40 26.90
C THR A 331 2.26 -1.12 26.95
N ASP A 332 2.91 -1.73 25.96
CA ASP A 332 3.49 -3.07 26.07
C ASP A 332 4.66 -3.14 25.10
N ASP A 333 5.71 -3.86 25.47
CA ASP A 333 6.88 -4.09 24.64
C ASP A 333 6.41 -4.59 23.25
N PRO A 334 6.72 -3.90 22.13
CA PRO A 334 6.08 -4.11 20.82
C PRO A 334 6.50 -5.42 20.11
N TYR A 335 6.90 -6.44 20.86
CA TYR A 335 7.61 -7.63 20.39
C TYR A 335 6.92 -8.97 20.71
N GLU A 336 5.64 -8.99 21.10
CA GLU A 336 4.83 -10.21 21.08
C GLU A 336 4.40 -10.58 19.64
N GLY A 337 5.38 -10.87 18.78
CA GLY A 337 5.15 -11.54 17.50
C GLY A 337 5.05 -13.06 17.68
N ILE A 338 4.67 -13.79 16.62
CA ILE A 338 4.74 -15.27 16.62
C ILE A 338 6.19 -15.68 16.88
N GLU A 339 6.47 -16.19 18.08
CA GLU A 339 7.80 -16.68 18.45
C GLU A 339 8.02 -18.05 17.82
N ILE A 340 9.08 -18.17 17.03
CA ILE A 340 9.46 -19.44 16.41
C ILE A 340 10.71 -19.93 17.10
N VAL A 341 10.59 -21.07 17.77
CA VAL A 341 11.71 -21.84 18.30
C VAL A 341 12.17 -22.78 17.19
N LEU A 342 13.44 -22.66 16.81
CA LEU A 342 14.07 -23.53 15.81
C LEU A 342 15.16 -24.35 16.52
N ASP A 343 14.99 -25.67 16.57
CA ASP A 343 15.97 -26.58 17.17
C ASP A 343 17.06 -26.98 16.15
N GLU A 344 18.32 -26.94 16.58
CA GLU A 344 19.50 -27.27 15.73
C GLU A 344 19.63 -28.78 15.43
N ASP A 345 18.95 -29.66 16.17
CA ASP A 345 19.05 -31.12 16.01
C ASP A 345 18.44 -31.67 14.70
N SER A 346 17.87 -30.81 13.85
CA SER A 346 17.43 -31.16 12.48
C SER A 346 18.56 -31.11 11.44
N ASP A 347 19.80 -30.83 11.87
CA ASP A 347 20.94 -30.53 11.00
C ASP A 347 21.64 -31.76 10.41
N LYS A 348 21.37 -32.02 9.12
CA LYS A 348 22.33 -32.41 8.05
C LYS A 348 21.69 -32.81 6.72
N GLU A 349 20.39 -32.57 6.53
CA GLU A 349 19.72 -32.95 5.28
C GLU A 349 19.90 -31.90 4.18
N SER A 350 20.12 -32.35 2.94
CA SER A 350 20.13 -31.46 1.78
C SER A 350 18.73 -30.88 1.54
N LEU A 351 18.63 -29.71 0.89
CA LEU A 351 17.34 -29.09 0.52
C LEU A 351 16.42 -30.04 -0.29
N GLU A 352 17.03 -31.01 -0.99
CA GLU A 352 16.35 -32.06 -1.77
C GLU A 352 15.75 -33.16 -0.87
N GLN A 353 16.42 -33.51 0.24
CA GLN A 353 15.89 -34.42 1.26
C GLN A 353 14.80 -33.75 2.09
N LEU A 354 14.88 -32.44 2.32
CA LEU A 354 13.82 -31.68 3.00
C LEU A 354 12.48 -31.63 2.22
N LEU A 355 12.46 -32.03 0.95
CA LEU A 355 11.24 -32.14 0.13
C LEU A 355 10.66 -33.56 0.12
N GLY A 356 11.40 -34.56 0.61
CA GLY A 356 10.97 -35.95 0.70
C GLY A 356 10.81 -36.38 2.16
N SER A 357 9.60 -36.78 2.55
CA SER A 357 9.26 -37.38 3.86
C SER A 357 9.43 -36.50 5.12
N SER A 358 8.37 -35.75 5.44
CA SER A 358 7.95 -35.49 6.84
C SER A 358 6.45 -35.13 6.86
N GLU A 359 5.81 -35.16 8.04
CA GLU A 359 4.38 -34.83 8.23
C GLU A 359 4.08 -33.31 8.10
N GLU A 360 5.11 -32.46 8.06
CA GLU A 360 4.96 -30.99 7.99
C GLU A 360 4.79 -30.46 6.54
N PRO A 361 4.00 -29.38 6.34
CA PRO A 361 3.86 -28.74 5.03
C PRO A 361 5.20 -28.25 4.44
N PRO A 362 5.46 -28.47 3.14
CA PRO A 362 6.73 -28.10 2.49
C PRO A 362 7.11 -26.62 2.61
N ALA A 363 6.12 -25.72 2.66
CA ALA A 363 6.35 -24.28 2.75
C ALA A 363 6.91 -23.85 4.13
N ILE A 364 6.49 -24.52 5.21
CA ILE A 364 6.97 -24.21 6.57
C ILE A 364 8.45 -24.58 6.68
N ARG A 365 8.80 -25.80 6.28
CA ARG A 365 10.18 -26.31 6.28
C ARG A 365 11.10 -25.44 5.43
N LEU A 366 10.65 -25.07 4.23
CA LEU A 366 11.43 -24.26 3.30
C LEU A 366 11.72 -22.86 3.86
N VAL A 367 10.73 -22.18 4.46
CA VAL A 367 10.94 -20.85 5.06
C VAL A 367 11.86 -20.93 6.27
N ASN A 368 11.69 -21.94 7.15
CA ASN A 368 12.57 -22.15 8.30
C ASN A 368 14.02 -22.40 7.85
N ALA A 369 14.23 -23.28 6.87
CA ALA A 369 15.56 -23.57 6.31
C ALA A 369 16.22 -22.32 5.69
N ILE A 370 15.45 -21.51 4.95
CA ILE A 370 15.95 -20.23 4.37
C ILE A 370 16.47 -19.30 5.47
N ILE A 371 15.74 -19.19 6.58
CA ILE A 371 16.12 -18.31 7.69
C ILE A 371 17.33 -18.87 8.44
N LEU A 372 17.34 -20.16 8.79
CA LEU A 372 18.46 -20.80 9.49
C LEU A 372 19.76 -20.71 8.71
N GLU A 373 19.72 -21.00 7.41
CA GLU A 373 20.91 -20.91 6.56
C GLU A 373 21.44 -19.46 6.50
N ALA A 374 20.55 -18.47 6.42
CA ALA A 374 20.94 -17.07 6.42
C ALA A 374 21.63 -16.67 7.73
N LEU A 375 21.11 -17.10 8.88
CA LEU A 375 21.69 -16.83 10.19
C LEU A 375 23.04 -17.54 10.36
N ARG A 376 23.15 -18.81 9.93
CA ARG A 376 24.40 -19.59 9.95
C ARG A 376 25.50 -18.93 9.11
N LEU A 377 25.13 -18.35 7.96
CA LEU A 377 26.05 -17.65 7.06
C LEU A 377 26.32 -16.19 7.47
N GLY A 378 25.68 -15.67 8.53
CA GLY A 378 25.85 -14.28 8.97
C GLY A 378 25.33 -13.26 7.96
N ALA A 379 24.23 -13.55 7.27
CA ALA A 379 23.65 -12.65 6.28
C ALA A 379 22.96 -11.43 6.95
N SER A 380 23.13 -10.23 6.40
CA SER A 380 22.45 -9.01 6.87
C SER A 380 21.03 -8.88 6.31
N ASP A 381 20.80 -9.40 5.11
CA ASP A 381 19.49 -9.36 4.45
C ASP A 381 19.23 -10.68 3.69
N ILE A 382 17.98 -11.13 3.73
CA ILE A 382 17.45 -12.24 2.95
C ILE A 382 16.51 -11.67 1.90
N HIS A 383 16.75 -11.99 0.63
CA HIS A 383 15.94 -11.55 -0.49
C HIS A 383 15.26 -12.75 -1.15
N VAL A 384 13.94 -12.81 -1.08
CA VAL A 384 13.11 -13.79 -1.79
C VAL A 384 12.54 -13.10 -3.02
N HIS A 385 13.15 -13.36 -4.18
CA HIS A 385 12.88 -12.63 -5.42
C HIS A 385 12.22 -13.54 -6.46
N PRO A 386 10.95 -13.28 -6.85
CA PRO A 386 10.32 -14.01 -7.94
C PRO A 386 10.92 -13.59 -9.29
N ARG A 387 11.49 -14.55 -10.04
CA ARG A 387 11.87 -14.37 -11.44
C ARG A 387 10.86 -15.09 -12.34
N THR A 388 10.98 -14.89 -13.65
CA THR A 388 10.07 -15.48 -14.65
C THR A 388 9.94 -17.00 -14.57
N LYS A 389 11.02 -17.72 -14.24
CA LYS A 389 11.07 -19.20 -14.28
C LYS A 389 11.35 -19.86 -12.93
N SER A 390 11.70 -19.09 -11.91
CA SER A 390 12.01 -19.60 -10.58
C SER A 390 11.90 -18.51 -9.53
N LEU A 391 11.67 -18.91 -8.29
CA LEU A 391 11.86 -18.05 -7.13
C LEU A 391 13.33 -18.18 -6.68
N VAL A 392 14.04 -17.06 -6.58
CA VAL A 392 15.45 -17.05 -6.18
C VAL A 392 15.60 -16.44 -4.81
N VAL A 393 16.22 -17.18 -3.88
CA VAL A 393 16.63 -16.66 -2.57
C VAL A 393 18.08 -16.21 -2.67
N ARG A 394 18.32 -14.96 -2.28
CA ARG A 394 19.64 -14.34 -2.26
C ARG A 394 19.94 -13.86 -0.85
N TYR A 395 21.17 -14.07 -0.39
CA TYR A 395 21.63 -13.55 0.89
C TYR A 395 22.59 -12.39 0.65
N ARG A 396 22.46 -11.31 1.43
CA ARG A 396 23.49 -10.28 1.53
C ARG A 396 24.47 -10.70 2.60
N ILE A 397 25.66 -11.12 2.20
CA ILE A 397 26.74 -11.55 3.10
C ILE A 397 27.90 -10.59 2.86
N ASP A 398 28.40 -9.98 3.93
CA ASP A 398 29.46 -8.96 3.88
C ASP A 398 29.20 -7.85 2.84
N GLY A 399 27.93 -7.41 2.75
CA GLY A 399 27.48 -6.35 1.85
C GLY A 399 27.16 -6.78 0.40
N VAL A 400 27.55 -7.99 0.00
CA VAL A 400 27.37 -8.50 -1.38
C VAL A 400 26.18 -9.45 -1.47
N LEU A 401 25.31 -9.24 -2.45
CA LEU A 401 24.19 -10.15 -2.74
C LEU A 401 24.67 -11.39 -3.49
N GLN A 402 24.31 -12.56 -2.99
CA GLN A 402 24.68 -13.85 -3.58
C GLN A 402 23.43 -14.71 -3.77
N ASP A 403 23.23 -15.25 -4.98
CA ASP A 403 22.17 -16.22 -5.29
C ASP A 403 22.54 -17.55 -4.63
N LYS A 404 21.61 -18.14 -3.88
CA LYS A 404 21.89 -19.31 -3.02
C LYS A 404 20.90 -20.45 -3.27
N ILE A 405 19.60 -20.15 -3.26
CA ILE A 405 18.56 -21.17 -3.37
C ILE A 405 17.67 -20.85 -4.56
N HIS A 406 17.39 -21.85 -5.38
CA HIS A 406 16.43 -21.79 -6.47
C HIS A 406 15.22 -22.65 -6.14
N ILE A 407 14.05 -22.03 -6.09
CA ILE A 407 12.78 -22.66 -5.71
C ILE A 407 11.87 -22.67 -6.94
N PRO A 408 11.17 -23.79 -7.22
CA PRO A 408 10.15 -23.85 -8.26
C PRO A 408 9.06 -22.78 -8.09
N THR A 409 8.64 -22.13 -9.19
CA THR A 409 7.69 -21.00 -9.17
C THR A 409 6.32 -21.35 -8.55
N ASN A 410 5.90 -22.61 -8.61
CA ASN A 410 4.64 -23.07 -8.00
C ASN A 410 4.64 -22.93 -6.46
N LEU A 411 5.80 -22.85 -5.81
CA LEU A 411 5.92 -22.64 -4.36
C LEU A 411 5.99 -21.16 -3.96
N LEU A 412 5.98 -20.22 -4.92
CA LEU A 412 6.05 -18.79 -4.63
C LEU A 412 4.94 -18.34 -3.67
N MET A 413 3.70 -18.71 -3.97
CA MET A 413 2.54 -18.28 -3.20
C MET A 413 2.57 -18.84 -1.78
N SER A 414 2.98 -20.10 -1.61
CA SER A 414 3.06 -20.74 -0.31
C SER A 414 4.18 -20.16 0.56
N VAL A 415 5.35 -19.88 -0.02
CA VAL A 415 6.47 -19.24 0.69
C VAL A 415 6.08 -17.82 1.14
N VAL A 416 5.52 -17.00 0.25
CA VAL A 416 5.11 -15.63 0.58
C VAL A 416 4.00 -15.62 1.63
N SER A 417 2.97 -16.47 1.49
CA SER A 417 1.90 -16.58 2.48
C SER A 417 2.44 -16.98 3.85
N ARG A 418 3.35 -17.95 3.91
CA ARG A 418 3.96 -18.38 5.17
C ARG A 418 4.74 -17.25 5.84
N ILE A 419 5.54 -16.50 5.09
CA ILE A 419 6.26 -15.35 5.63
C ILE A 419 5.29 -14.26 6.11
N LYS A 420 4.23 -13.96 5.35
CA LYS A 420 3.20 -13.00 5.76
C LYS A 420 2.52 -13.39 7.06
N VAL A 421 2.21 -14.67 7.23
CA VAL A 421 1.61 -15.20 8.46
C VAL A 421 2.56 -15.03 9.64
N MET A 422 3.82 -15.43 9.50
CA MET A 422 4.84 -15.27 10.54
C MET A 422 5.01 -13.80 10.95
N ALA A 423 4.90 -12.88 9.98
CA ALA A 423 5.04 -11.45 10.17
C ALA A 423 3.73 -10.71 10.51
N GLU A 424 2.64 -11.47 10.76
CA GLU A 424 1.28 -10.96 11.02
C GLU A 424 0.69 -10.02 9.94
N LEU A 425 1.14 -10.18 8.70
CA LEU A 425 0.69 -9.40 7.55
C LEU A 425 -0.66 -9.89 7.01
N ASP A 426 -1.32 -9.04 6.23
CA ASP A 426 -2.55 -9.41 5.54
C ASP A 426 -2.23 -10.32 4.34
N ILE A 427 -2.55 -11.62 4.48
CA ILE A 427 -2.38 -12.61 3.42
C ILE A 427 -3.25 -12.35 2.18
N THR A 428 -4.36 -11.61 2.35
CA THR A 428 -5.31 -11.30 1.28
C THR A 428 -4.91 -10.11 0.43
N GLU A 429 -4.11 -9.21 1.00
CA GLU A 429 -3.60 -8.05 0.28
C GLU A 429 -2.26 -8.38 -0.38
N ARG A 430 -2.23 -8.33 -1.71
CA ARG A 430 -1.03 -8.59 -2.51
C ARG A 430 -0.65 -7.49 -3.49
N ARG A 431 -1.43 -6.41 -3.52
CA ARG A 431 -1.31 -5.30 -4.47
C ARG A 431 -0.65 -4.07 -3.87
N LYS A 432 -0.40 -4.09 -2.56
CA LYS A 432 0.23 -3.00 -1.82
C LYS A 432 1.45 -3.51 -1.05
N PRO A 433 2.49 -2.67 -0.87
CA PRO A 433 3.57 -2.99 0.03
C PRO A 433 3.07 -3.23 1.45
N GLN A 434 3.72 -4.14 2.19
CA GLN A 434 3.43 -4.41 3.60
C GLN A 434 4.74 -4.59 4.36
N ASP A 435 4.79 -4.11 5.59
CA ASP A 435 5.94 -4.25 6.47
C ASP A 435 5.53 -4.95 7.76
N GLY A 436 6.36 -5.86 8.23
CA GLY A 436 6.12 -6.65 9.43
C GLY A 436 7.43 -7.01 10.14
N ARG A 437 7.31 -7.75 11.23
CA ARG A 437 8.46 -8.25 12.01
C ARG A 437 8.25 -9.70 12.39
N ILE A 438 9.34 -10.46 12.49
CA ILE A 438 9.35 -11.85 12.99
C ILE A 438 10.46 -11.93 14.04
N THR A 439 10.16 -12.46 15.22
CA THR A 439 11.17 -12.78 16.22
C THR A 439 11.49 -14.27 16.15
N VAL A 440 12.77 -14.58 15.89
CA VAL A 440 13.29 -15.94 15.76
C VAL A 440 14.15 -16.24 16.97
N LYS A 441 13.81 -17.30 17.71
CA LYS A 441 14.60 -17.80 18.84
C LYS A 441 15.38 -19.02 18.38
N THR A 442 16.69 -18.89 18.37
CA THR A 442 17.62 -20.03 18.22
C THR A 442 18.24 -20.34 19.58
N PRO A 443 18.74 -21.56 19.84
CA PRO A 443 19.40 -21.90 21.10
C PRO A 443 20.56 -20.95 21.44
N MET A 444 21.24 -20.40 20.42
CA MET A 444 22.37 -19.50 20.60
C MET A 444 21.99 -18.03 20.79
N LYS A 445 20.95 -17.53 20.13
CA LYS A 445 20.60 -16.09 20.12
C LYS A 445 19.15 -15.82 19.71
N ILE A 446 18.64 -14.67 20.16
CA ILE A 446 17.36 -14.11 19.72
C ILE A 446 17.61 -13.09 18.61
N VAL A 447 16.92 -13.25 17.48
CA VAL A 447 17.09 -12.42 16.29
C VAL A 447 15.74 -11.89 15.84
N ASP A 448 15.68 -10.59 15.56
CA ASP A 448 14.52 -9.97 14.93
C ASP A 448 14.75 -9.83 13.43
N LEU A 449 13.76 -10.22 12.64
CA LEU A 449 13.71 -9.97 11.23
C LEU A 449 12.73 -8.84 10.96
N ARG A 450 13.14 -7.81 10.22
CA ARG A 450 12.23 -6.81 9.66
C ARG A 450 11.88 -7.21 8.24
N ILE A 451 10.60 -7.42 7.97
CA ILE A 451 10.07 -7.95 6.72
C ILE A 451 9.44 -6.81 5.95
N SER A 452 9.70 -6.77 4.65
CA SER A 452 8.99 -5.92 3.69
C SER A 452 8.58 -6.75 2.48
N THR A 453 7.31 -6.69 2.11
CA THR A 453 6.76 -7.33 0.91
C THR A 453 6.44 -6.25 -0.11
N LEU A 454 6.84 -6.45 -1.37
CA LEU A 454 6.62 -5.52 -2.47
C LEU A 454 6.00 -6.25 -3.67
N PRO A 455 4.83 -5.84 -4.18
CA PRO A 455 4.28 -6.40 -5.41
C PRO A 455 5.19 -6.10 -6.62
N THR A 456 5.49 -7.13 -7.42
CA THR A 456 6.23 -7.02 -8.67
C THR A 456 5.50 -7.75 -9.80
N ILE A 457 5.98 -7.60 -11.04
CA ILE A 457 5.37 -8.21 -12.23
C ILE A 457 5.26 -9.75 -12.10
N ASN A 458 6.25 -10.38 -11.46
CA ASN A 458 6.33 -11.84 -11.32
C ASN A 458 5.79 -12.37 -9.99
N GLY A 459 5.10 -11.52 -9.21
CA GLY A 459 4.59 -11.83 -7.88
C GLY A 459 5.24 -10.98 -6.79
N GLU A 460 5.00 -11.33 -5.54
CA GLU A 460 5.48 -10.53 -4.41
C GLU A 460 6.95 -10.84 -4.09
N LYS A 461 7.77 -9.80 -4.08
CA LYS A 461 9.15 -9.85 -3.58
C LYS A 461 9.14 -9.64 -2.08
N VAL A 462 9.89 -10.45 -1.35
CA VAL A 462 10.06 -10.29 0.11
C VAL A 462 11.53 -9.96 0.40
N VAL A 463 11.76 -8.99 1.28
CA VAL A 463 13.07 -8.71 1.87
C VAL A 463 12.95 -8.83 3.38
N MET A 464 13.86 -9.56 4.02
CA MET A 464 13.95 -9.69 5.46
C MET A 464 15.32 -9.18 5.91
N ARG A 465 15.35 -8.12 6.69
CA ARG A 465 16.59 -7.60 7.29
C ARG A 465 16.80 -8.24 8.65
N VAL A 466 17.99 -8.79 8.87
CA VAL A 466 18.37 -9.46 10.11
C VAL A 466 18.87 -8.41 11.11
N LEU A 467 18.27 -8.36 12.29
CA LEU A 467 18.62 -7.48 13.41
C LEU A 467 18.92 -8.35 14.63
N GLU A 468 20.16 -8.35 15.11
CA GLU A 468 20.55 -9.12 16.29
C GLU A 468 20.29 -8.30 17.55
N ARG A 469 19.48 -8.81 18.50
CA ARG A 469 19.12 -8.07 19.74
C ARG A 469 20.29 -7.88 20.72
N GLN A 470 21.35 -8.68 20.59
CA GLN A 470 22.38 -8.84 21.63
C GLN A 470 23.82 -8.68 21.12
N SER A 471 24.05 -8.00 20.00
CA SER A 471 25.41 -7.58 19.68
C SER A 471 25.75 -6.34 20.50
N SER A 472 26.62 -6.48 21.50
CA SER A 472 27.29 -5.34 22.12
C SER A 472 27.98 -4.53 21.01
N ALA A 473 27.94 -3.20 21.10
CA ALA A 473 28.69 -2.37 20.16
C ALA A 473 30.17 -2.80 20.15
N GLN A 474 30.80 -2.75 18.98
CA GLN A 474 32.21 -3.07 18.86
C GLN A 474 33.03 -2.06 19.67
N SER A 475 34.14 -2.52 20.26
CA SER A 475 35.08 -1.59 20.88
C SER A 475 35.73 -0.71 19.81
N LEU A 476 36.24 0.46 20.22
CA LEU A 476 36.90 1.39 19.31
C LEU A 476 38.17 0.77 18.69
N GLU A 477 38.81 -0.16 19.38
CA GLU A 477 39.98 -0.91 18.92
C GLU A 477 39.63 -1.93 17.84
N ASP A 478 38.45 -2.55 17.92
CA ASP A 478 37.97 -3.57 16.97
C ASP A 478 37.39 -2.97 15.67
N MET A 479 37.19 -1.66 15.63
CA MET A 479 36.68 -0.90 14.47
C MET A 479 37.63 -0.89 13.27
N GLY A 480 38.90 -1.25 13.46
CA GLY A 480 39.91 -1.24 12.40
C GLY A 480 40.37 0.16 12.01
N LEU A 481 40.34 1.14 12.94
CA LEU A 481 40.98 2.44 12.74
C LEU A 481 42.50 2.28 12.61
N SER A 482 43.13 3.00 11.67
CA SER A 482 44.59 3.14 11.68
C SER A 482 45.05 3.89 12.93
N GLU A 483 46.27 3.64 13.40
CA GLU A 483 46.82 4.32 14.58
C GLU A 483 46.77 5.85 14.41
N HIS A 484 46.97 6.32 13.17
CA HIS A 484 46.83 7.72 12.79
C HIS A 484 45.42 8.25 13.06
N ASN A 485 44.38 7.60 12.51
CA ASN A 485 42.99 8.03 12.64
C ASN A 485 42.47 7.87 14.08
N LEU A 486 42.88 6.81 14.78
CA LEU A 486 42.53 6.59 16.18
C LEU A 486 43.01 7.74 17.08
N LYS A 487 44.28 8.17 16.95
CA LYS A 487 44.81 9.31 17.71
C LYS A 487 44.02 10.60 17.48
N ARG A 488 43.60 10.86 16.24
CA ARG A 488 42.79 12.04 15.88
C ARG A 488 41.41 11.97 16.53
N LEU A 489 40.74 10.82 16.47
CA LEU A 489 39.43 10.63 17.08
C LEU A 489 39.50 10.78 18.60
N MET A 490 40.48 10.15 19.25
CA MET A 490 40.69 10.25 20.70
C MET A 490 40.85 11.70 21.16
N HIS A 491 41.55 12.53 20.38
CA HIS A 491 41.69 13.95 20.67
C HIS A 491 40.36 14.71 20.59
N VAL A 492 39.49 14.38 19.63
CA VAL A 492 38.26 15.13 19.40
C VAL A 492 37.13 14.70 20.34
N VAL A 493 37.02 13.40 20.64
CA VAL A 493 35.99 12.83 21.52
C VAL A 493 36.20 13.26 22.99
N ALA A 494 37.42 13.67 23.36
CA ALA A 494 37.71 14.23 24.68
C ALA A 494 37.22 15.68 24.87
N LYS A 495 36.73 16.36 23.82
CA LYS A 495 36.22 17.73 23.93
C LYS A 495 34.89 17.78 24.69
N PRO A 496 34.64 18.83 25.48
CA PRO A 496 33.41 18.93 26.29
C PRO A 496 32.16 19.23 25.44
N GLN A 497 32.33 19.93 24.31
CA GLN A 497 31.25 20.32 23.43
C GLN A 497 31.70 20.31 21.96
N GLY A 498 30.72 20.35 21.05
CA GLY A 498 30.93 20.41 19.62
C GLY A 498 30.21 19.29 18.89
N ILE A 499 30.32 19.25 17.57
CA ILE A 499 29.68 18.22 16.74
C ILE A 499 30.70 17.35 16.01
N ILE A 500 30.49 16.03 16.10
CA ILE A 500 31.27 15.00 15.41
C ILE A 500 30.32 14.25 14.47
N LEU A 501 30.67 14.24 13.18
CA LEU A 501 29.81 13.70 12.14
C LEU A 501 30.42 12.44 11.54
N ALA A 502 29.69 11.32 11.57
CA ALA A 502 30.03 10.15 10.78
C ALA A 502 29.30 10.20 9.43
N THR A 503 30.02 10.00 8.34
CA THR A 503 29.47 10.11 6.98
C THR A 503 29.81 8.93 6.09
N GLY A 504 28.99 8.73 5.07
CA GLY A 504 29.11 7.63 4.14
C GLY A 504 27.74 7.08 3.69
N PRO A 505 27.74 6.21 2.66
CA PRO A 505 26.52 5.61 2.14
C PRO A 505 25.84 4.68 3.16
N THR A 506 24.64 4.21 2.84
CA THR A 506 23.95 3.22 3.67
C THR A 506 24.78 1.95 3.83
N GLY A 507 24.86 1.43 5.05
CA GLY A 507 25.62 0.21 5.35
C GLY A 507 27.14 0.40 5.42
N SER A 508 27.64 1.64 5.48
CA SER A 508 29.06 1.93 5.71
C SER A 508 29.50 1.81 7.17
N GLY A 509 28.59 1.50 8.10
CA GLY A 509 28.92 1.30 9.52
C GLY A 509 28.92 2.56 10.39
N LYS A 510 28.35 3.69 9.92
CA LYS A 510 28.30 4.97 10.67
C LYS A 510 27.75 4.83 12.08
N THR A 511 26.59 4.19 12.22
CA THR A 511 25.93 3.98 13.52
C THR A 511 26.84 3.18 14.44
N THR A 512 27.43 2.09 13.95
CA THR A 512 28.41 1.29 14.70
C THR A 512 29.59 2.13 15.19
N THR A 513 30.14 3.02 14.35
CA THR A 513 31.20 3.96 14.73
C THR A 513 30.77 4.88 15.85
N LEU A 514 29.60 5.53 15.72
CA LEU A 514 29.12 6.47 16.74
C LEU A 514 28.83 5.79 18.08
N TYR A 515 28.29 4.58 18.05
CA TYR A 515 28.07 3.78 19.25
C TYR A 515 29.40 3.40 19.93
N ALA A 516 30.41 2.99 19.16
CA ALA A 516 31.74 2.69 19.69
C ALA A 516 32.37 3.93 20.36
N LEU A 517 32.24 5.11 19.74
CA LEU A 517 32.73 6.38 20.30
C LEU A 517 31.98 6.76 21.58
N LEU A 518 30.66 6.60 21.61
CA LEU A 518 29.82 6.89 22.77
C LEU A 518 30.18 5.99 23.95
N GLN A 519 30.37 4.68 23.71
CA GLN A 519 30.73 3.72 24.75
C GLN A 519 32.15 3.91 25.27
N HIS A 520 33.10 4.28 24.41
CA HIS A 520 34.49 4.47 24.80
C HIS A 520 34.65 5.51 25.93
N ASN A 521 33.85 6.58 25.88
CA ASN A 521 33.83 7.63 26.90
C ASN A 521 32.62 7.56 27.84
N ALA A 522 31.92 6.42 27.90
CA ALA A 522 30.75 6.27 28.76
C ALA A 522 31.15 6.26 30.24
N SER A 523 30.59 7.19 31.01
CA SER A 523 30.78 7.31 32.46
C SER A 523 29.44 7.58 33.13
N PRO A 524 29.16 7.00 34.31
CA PRO A 524 27.94 7.32 35.05
C PRO A 524 27.84 8.79 35.50
N GLU A 525 28.93 9.56 35.37
CA GLU A 525 28.97 11.00 35.68
C GLU A 525 28.36 11.89 34.58
N ARG A 526 28.05 11.33 33.41
CA ARG A 526 27.50 12.06 32.27
C ARG A 526 26.14 11.49 31.86
N ASN A 527 25.27 12.36 31.39
CA ASN A 527 23.96 12.01 30.87
C ASN A 527 24.00 11.83 29.34
N TYR A 528 23.75 10.60 28.88
CA TYR A 528 23.75 10.24 27.46
C TYR A 528 22.32 10.04 26.96
N VAL A 529 21.98 10.66 25.84
CA VAL A 529 20.66 10.51 25.22
C VAL A 529 20.80 10.29 23.72
N THR A 530 20.06 9.33 23.16
CA THR A 530 20.06 9.05 21.72
C THR A 530 18.68 9.25 21.09
N ILE A 531 18.64 9.64 19.82
CA ILE A 531 17.41 9.81 19.03
C ILE A 531 17.58 9.04 17.72
N GLU A 532 16.79 8.01 17.47
CA GLU A 532 17.07 7.04 16.40
C GLU A 532 15.83 6.55 15.65
N ASP A 533 15.98 6.16 14.38
CA ASP A 533 14.90 5.68 13.51
C ASP A 533 15.28 4.39 12.75
N PRO A 534 15.13 3.19 13.34
CA PRO A 534 14.88 2.88 14.75
C PRO A 534 16.19 2.71 15.55
N VAL A 535 16.09 2.45 16.85
CA VAL A 535 17.22 2.05 17.69
C VAL A 535 17.83 0.73 17.19
N GLU A 536 19.13 0.74 16.86
CA GLU A 536 19.84 -0.42 16.30
C GLU A 536 20.41 -1.37 17.37
N PHE A 537 20.98 -0.82 18.45
CA PHE A 537 21.58 -1.59 19.55
C PHE A 537 21.13 -1.04 20.89
N HIS A 538 21.06 -1.89 21.91
CA HIS A 538 20.79 -1.42 23.27
C HIS A 538 22.07 -0.88 23.92
N VAL A 539 22.01 0.33 24.46
CA VAL A 539 23.08 0.96 25.25
C VAL A 539 22.52 1.25 26.63
N ASP A 540 22.91 0.43 27.60
CA ASP A 540 22.44 0.52 28.99
C ASP A 540 22.67 1.91 29.61
N MET A 541 23.80 2.54 29.27
CA MET A 541 24.21 3.86 29.81
C MET A 541 23.51 5.06 29.15
N ALA A 542 22.64 4.85 28.15
CA ALA A 542 22.02 5.94 27.39
C ALA A 542 20.49 5.85 27.36
N GLY A 543 19.82 6.98 27.55
CA GLY A 543 18.38 7.10 27.30
C GLY A 543 18.10 7.10 25.79
N GLN A 544 17.63 5.97 25.25
CA GLN A 544 17.41 5.81 23.81
C GLN A 544 15.97 6.13 23.42
N VAL A 545 15.76 7.14 22.58
CA VAL A 545 14.44 7.61 22.13
C VAL A 545 14.21 7.27 20.66
N PRO A 546 13.26 6.36 20.33
CA PRO A 546 12.91 6.08 18.95
C PRO A 546 12.04 7.19 18.35
N VAL A 547 12.30 7.57 17.09
CA VAL A 547 11.48 8.48 16.30
C VAL A 547 10.13 7.83 15.97
N LYS A 548 9.05 8.60 16.12
CA LYS A 548 7.68 8.17 15.83
C LYS A 548 6.90 9.32 15.19
N ASP A 549 7.17 9.58 13.91
CA ASP A 549 6.55 10.69 13.16
C ASP A 549 5.02 10.69 13.18
N ARG A 550 4.39 9.50 13.23
CA ARG A 550 2.91 9.36 13.26
C ARG A 550 2.24 10.03 14.46
N ILE A 551 2.97 10.17 15.56
CA ILE A 551 2.49 10.84 16.79
C ILE A 551 3.21 12.18 17.03
N GLY A 552 3.95 12.69 16.04
CA GLY A 552 4.66 13.96 16.11
C GLY A 552 6.01 13.93 16.82
N LEU A 553 6.57 12.74 17.12
CA LEU A 553 7.91 12.61 17.68
C LEU A 553 8.96 12.52 16.55
N SER A 554 9.27 13.67 15.94
CA SER A 554 10.34 13.82 14.93
C SER A 554 11.71 14.09 15.57
N PHE A 555 12.81 13.92 14.82
CA PHE A 555 14.17 14.23 15.27
C PHE A 555 14.31 15.62 15.92
N ALA A 556 13.91 16.69 15.22
CA ALA A 556 14.01 18.06 15.73
C ALA A 556 13.14 18.30 16.98
N SER A 557 11.92 17.74 17.02
CA SER A 557 11.01 17.90 18.17
C SER A 557 11.55 17.24 19.43
N VAL A 558 12.08 16.02 19.29
CA VAL A 558 12.66 15.22 20.38
C VAL A 558 13.94 15.87 20.87
N LEU A 559 14.80 16.34 19.96
CA LEU A 559 16.05 17.02 20.31
C LEU A 559 15.78 18.29 21.14
N ARG A 560 14.80 19.12 20.76
CA ARG A 560 14.40 20.28 21.56
C ARG A 560 13.87 19.93 22.95
N ALA A 561 13.26 18.76 23.10
CA ALA A 561 12.82 18.29 24.41
C ALA A 561 14.00 17.81 25.27
N ILE A 562 14.95 17.10 24.65
CA ILE A 562 16.16 16.58 25.30
C ILE A 562 17.05 17.70 25.83
N LEU A 563 17.13 18.86 25.18
CA LEU A 563 17.87 20.01 25.71
C LEU A 563 17.35 20.54 27.07
N ARG A 564 16.17 20.10 27.52
CA ARG A 564 15.63 20.37 28.87
C ARG A 564 15.76 19.18 29.83
N GLN A 565 16.50 18.15 29.43
CA GLN A 565 16.77 16.94 30.22
C GLN A 565 18.20 16.90 30.76
N ASP A 566 18.92 18.03 30.69
CA ASP A 566 20.31 18.15 31.14
C ASP A 566 21.26 17.09 30.52
N PRO A 567 21.31 16.93 29.19
CA PRO A 567 22.18 15.96 28.53
C PRO A 567 23.63 16.49 28.47
N ASP A 568 24.63 15.62 28.58
CA ASP A 568 26.02 15.97 28.27
C ASP A 568 26.38 15.57 26.83
N VAL A 569 25.93 14.38 26.43
CA VAL A 569 26.25 13.77 25.14
C VAL A 569 24.96 13.37 24.44
N ILE A 570 24.78 13.83 23.21
CA ILE A 570 23.60 13.57 22.40
C ILE A 570 24.02 12.81 21.15
N LEU A 571 23.43 11.64 20.91
CA LEU A 571 23.54 10.95 19.62
C LEU A 571 22.26 11.16 18.82
N LEU A 572 22.36 11.93 17.75
CA LEU A 572 21.29 12.11 16.78
C LEU A 572 21.50 11.14 15.62
N GLY A 573 20.54 10.25 15.36
CA GLY A 573 20.70 9.18 14.38
C GLY A 573 21.12 9.67 12.99
N GLU A 574 20.55 10.78 12.53
CA GLU A 574 20.95 11.44 11.28
C GLU A 574 20.45 12.89 11.20
N ILE A 575 21.12 13.69 10.36
CA ILE A 575 20.66 15.01 9.93
C ILE A 575 20.15 14.91 8.49
N ARG A 576 18.83 15.03 8.31
CA ARG A 576 18.17 14.96 6.99
C ARG A 576 17.81 16.32 6.41
N ASP A 577 17.42 17.25 7.26
CA ASP A 577 16.84 18.55 6.90
C ASP A 577 17.49 19.71 7.67
N GLU A 578 17.20 20.92 7.20
CA GLU A 578 17.66 22.19 7.78
C GLU A 578 17.24 22.32 9.25
N GLU A 579 16.00 21.98 9.60
CA GLU A 579 15.49 22.13 10.96
C GLU A 579 16.30 21.27 11.95
N THR A 580 16.53 20.00 11.61
CA THR A 580 17.29 19.07 12.42
C THR A 580 18.75 19.50 12.50
N ALA A 581 19.33 19.98 11.40
CA ALA A 581 20.69 20.51 11.36
C ALA A 581 20.83 21.73 12.29
N ASP A 582 19.91 22.69 12.18
CA ASP A 582 19.93 23.91 12.96
C ASP A 582 19.87 23.63 14.47
N VAL A 583 18.94 22.77 14.92
CA VAL A 583 18.83 22.41 16.34
C VAL A 583 20.07 21.64 16.83
N ALA A 584 20.63 20.72 16.01
CA ALA A 584 21.83 19.97 16.39
C ALA A 584 23.06 20.86 16.55
N PHE A 585 23.25 21.81 15.63
CA PHE A 585 24.36 22.77 15.71
C PHE A 585 24.18 23.77 16.86
N HIS A 586 22.94 24.19 17.15
CA HIS A 586 22.65 25.00 18.35
C HIS A 586 22.87 24.23 19.66
N ALA A 587 22.53 22.96 19.72
CA ALA A 587 22.86 22.10 20.86
C ALA A 587 24.38 22.06 21.08
N ALA A 588 25.16 21.85 20.03
CA ALA A 588 26.62 21.86 20.10
C ALA A 588 27.20 23.22 20.55
N MET A 589 26.62 24.34 20.11
CA MET A 589 27.03 25.69 20.57
C MET A 589 26.75 25.93 22.06
N THR A 590 25.71 25.29 22.60
CA THR A 590 25.23 25.52 23.97
C THR A 590 25.88 24.61 25.01
N GLY A 591 26.97 23.94 24.67
CA GLY A 591 27.78 23.16 25.62
C GLY A 591 27.66 21.65 25.50
N HIS A 592 26.94 21.14 24.51
CA HIS A 592 26.71 19.71 24.35
C HIS A 592 27.71 19.08 23.37
N LEU A 593 28.10 17.82 23.62
CA LEU A 593 28.79 17.02 22.62
C LEU A 593 27.76 16.25 21.79
N VAL A 594 27.70 16.53 20.49
CA VAL A 594 26.70 15.96 19.58
C VAL A 594 27.37 15.02 18.59
N TYR A 595 26.90 13.78 18.54
CA TYR A 595 27.21 12.81 17.50
C TYR A 595 26.07 12.77 16.50
N SER A 596 26.37 12.80 15.20
CA SER A 596 25.34 12.59 14.19
C SER A 596 25.85 11.97 12.91
N THR A 597 24.94 11.53 12.04
CA THR A 597 25.27 11.00 10.72
C THR A 597 24.76 11.86 9.57
N LEU A 598 25.53 11.89 8.47
CA LEU A 598 25.11 12.43 7.18
C LEU A 598 25.46 11.47 6.03
N HIS A 599 24.76 11.64 4.90
CA HIS A 599 25.02 10.91 3.68
C HIS A 599 25.83 11.74 2.68
N THR A 600 27.16 11.65 2.79
CA THR A 600 28.11 12.26 1.86
C THR A 600 29.23 11.28 1.49
N SER A 601 29.96 11.59 0.42
CA SER A 601 30.99 10.71 -0.15
C SER A 601 32.38 10.88 0.43
N SER A 602 32.67 12.05 1.03
CA SER A 602 33.94 12.42 1.66
C SER A 602 33.71 13.38 2.84
N ALA A 603 34.72 13.58 3.66
CA ALA A 603 34.71 14.51 4.77
C ALA A 603 34.57 15.95 4.27
N SER A 604 35.32 16.33 3.24
CA SER A 604 35.26 17.67 2.61
C SER A 604 33.88 18.00 2.02
N ALA A 605 33.23 17.04 1.33
CA ALA A 605 31.89 17.21 0.78
C ALA A 605 30.80 17.40 1.85
N THR A 606 31.05 16.96 3.08
CA THR A 606 30.13 17.14 4.21
C THR A 606 29.99 18.62 4.58
N VAL A 607 31.07 19.38 4.50
CA VAL A 607 31.02 20.84 4.74
C VAL A 607 30.10 21.51 3.72
N ALA A 608 30.26 21.20 2.43
CA ALA A 608 29.38 21.72 1.38
C ALA A 608 27.92 21.33 1.61
N ARG A 609 27.65 20.06 1.98
CA ARG A 609 26.29 19.59 2.28
C ARG A 609 25.64 20.33 3.46
N LEU A 610 26.41 20.68 4.48
CA LEU A 610 25.91 21.45 5.62
C LEU A 610 25.57 22.89 5.23
N LEU A 611 26.37 23.50 4.35
CA LEU A 611 26.06 24.82 3.77
C LEU A 611 24.81 24.76 2.89
N ASP A 612 24.60 23.67 2.13
CA ASP A 612 23.38 23.46 1.34
C ASP A 612 22.11 23.28 2.19
N LEU A 613 22.27 22.91 3.47
CA LEU A 613 21.19 22.86 4.47
C LEU A 613 20.96 24.22 5.16
N ASP A 614 21.43 25.32 4.55
CA ASP A 614 21.32 26.70 5.02
C ASP A 614 21.99 26.98 6.39
N LEU A 615 22.94 26.13 6.81
CA LEU A 615 23.76 26.44 7.98
C LEU A 615 24.75 27.56 7.65
N LYS A 616 24.76 28.59 8.50
CA LYS A 616 25.66 29.73 8.36
C LYS A 616 27.12 29.28 8.51
N PRO A 617 28.05 29.73 7.64
CA PRO A 617 29.46 29.34 7.69
C PRO A 617 30.11 29.52 9.07
N PHE A 618 29.78 30.60 9.78
CA PHE A 618 30.30 30.87 11.12
C PHE A 618 29.82 29.84 12.17
N VAL A 619 28.58 29.39 12.09
CA VAL A 619 28.03 28.36 12.98
C VAL A 619 28.76 27.05 12.76
N LEU A 620 28.94 26.66 11.49
CA LEU A 620 29.69 25.46 11.12
C LEU A 620 31.15 25.54 11.60
N ALA A 621 31.83 26.65 11.31
CA ALA A 621 33.23 26.86 11.66
C ALA A 621 33.47 26.94 13.17
N SER A 622 32.50 27.31 13.99
CA SER A 622 32.67 27.40 15.45
C SER A 622 32.37 26.10 16.20
N THR A 623 31.53 25.23 15.65
CA THR A 623 31.00 24.04 16.36
C THR A 623 31.50 22.71 15.85
N LEU A 624 31.83 22.62 14.56
CA LEU A 624 32.28 21.38 13.95
C LEU A 624 33.65 21.02 14.52
N GLU A 625 33.81 19.78 14.98
CA GLU A 625 35.05 19.32 15.57
C GLU A 625 35.72 18.21 14.75
N ALA A 626 34.94 17.27 14.22
CA ALA A 626 35.44 16.28 13.28
C ALA A 626 34.37 15.74 12.32
N ILE A 627 34.84 15.26 11.18
CA ILE A 627 34.06 14.52 10.19
C ILE A 627 34.79 13.21 9.89
N ILE A 628 34.08 12.10 10.03
CA ILE A 628 34.55 10.73 9.84
C ILE A 628 33.85 10.20 8.59
N ALA A 629 34.50 10.31 7.43
CA ALA A 629 34.01 9.65 6.23
C ALA A 629 34.44 8.17 6.28
N GLN A 630 33.49 7.27 6.07
CA GLN A 630 33.72 5.84 6.24
C GLN A 630 33.13 5.02 5.10
N ARG A 631 33.86 3.98 4.71
CA ARG A 631 33.34 2.87 3.89
C ARG A 631 33.81 1.52 4.45
N LEU A 632 33.12 0.44 4.07
CA LEU A 632 33.49 -0.92 4.48
C LEU A 632 33.97 -1.73 3.28
N VAL A 633 35.19 -2.26 3.39
CA VAL A 633 35.72 -3.28 2.49
C VAL A 633 35.62 -4.65 3.14
N ARG A 634 35.48 -5.69 2.32
CA ARG A 634 35.52 -7.08 2.79
C ARG A 634 36.92 -7.45 3.27
N ARG A 635 36.99 -8.14 4.41
CA ARG A 635 38.25 -8.61 4.98
C ARG A 635 38.66 -9.95 4.38
N ILE A 636 39.93 -10.11 4.00
CA ILE A 636 40.48 -11.40 3.57
C ILE A 636 40.30 -12.42 4.70
N CYS A 637 39.84 -13.61 4.36
CA CYS A 637 39.63 -14.66 5.34
C CYS A 637 40.98 -15.09 5.97
N PRO A 638 41.13 -15.01 7.31
CA PRO A 638 42.40 -15.34 7.97
C PRO A 638 42.78 -16.82 7.86
N HIS A 639 41.84 -17.71 7.53
CA HIS A 639 42.09 -19.15 7.41
C HIS A 639 42.57 -19.60 6.03
N CYS A 640 42.37 -18.77 4.99
CA CYS A 640 42.72 -19.13 3.62
C CYS A 640 43.45 -17.99 2.90
N CYS A 641 44.06 -17.08 3.67
CA CYS A 641 44.90 -16.01 3.15
C CYS A 641 46.18 -16.62 2.57
N GLU A 642 46.50 -16.25 1.34
CA GLU A 642 47.76 -16.61 0.67
C GLU A 642 48.32 -15.40 -0.06
N GLN A 643 49.64 -15.34 -0.18
CA GLN A 643 50.31 -14.34 -0.99
C GLN A 643 50.00 -14.58 -2.48
N THR A 644 49.81 -13.50 -3.24
CA THR A 644 49.54 -13.52 -4.67
C THR A 644 50.42 -12.53 -5.41
N ASP A 645 50.60 -12.75 -6.70
CA ASP A 645 51.23 -11.77 -7.58
C ASP A 645 50.36 -10.51 -7.70
N ALA A 646 51.02 -9.39 -8.00
CA ALA A 646 50.40 -8.08 -8.17
C ALA A 646 49.39 -8.09 -9.34
N PRO A 647 48.10 -7.75 -9.11
CA PRO A 647 47.10 -7.69 -10.17
C PRO A 647 47.23 -6.41 -11.00
N THR A 648 48.19 -6.39 -11.95
CA THR A 648 48.65 -5.18 -12.66
C THR A 648 47.51 -4.28 -13.19
N GLU A 649 46.52 -4.86 -13.87
CA GLU A 649 45.38 -4.11 -14.45
C GLU A 649 44.55 -3.37 -13.37
N THR A 650 44.36 -4.01 -12.22
CA THR A 650 43.61 -3.40 -11.09
C THR A 650 44.43 -2.31 -10.43
N LEU A 651 45.76 -2.49 -10.32
CA LEU A 651 46.66 -1.51 -9.73
C LEU A 651 46.82 -0.27 -10.59
N GLU A 652 46.87 -0.43 -11.93
CA GLU A 652 46.91 0.69 -12.87
C GLU A 652 45.71 1.63 -12.70
N GLN A 653 44.51 1.06 -12.52
CA GLN A 653 43.29 1.85 -12.28
C GLN A 653 43.26 2.55 -10.92
N LEU A 654 43.92 1.98 -9.90
CA LEU A 654 44.00 2.56 -8.56
C LEU A 654 45.10 3.62 -8.45
N GLY A 655 46.15 3.54 -9.27
CA GLY A 655 47.19 4.54 -9.39
C GLY A 655 48.58 4.09 -8.91
N PRO A 656 49.61 4.93 -9.10
CA PRO A 656 51.01 4.56 -8.95
C PRO A 656 51.40 4.16 -7.53
N GLU A 657 50.72 4.70 -6.51
CA GLU A 657 51.00 4.36 -5.10
C GLU A 657 50.67 2.90 -4.77
N PHE A 658 49.75 2.28 -5.51
CA PHE A 658 49.38 0.87 -5.39
C PHE A 658 50.34 -0.07 -6.16
N MET A 659 51.28 0.48 -6.92
CA MET A 659 52.28 -0.28 -7.70
C MET A 659 53.69 -0.23 -7.07
N ALA A 660 53.80 0.23 -5.82
CA ALA A 660 55.09 0.32 -5.16
C ALA A 660 55.71 -1.09 -4.97
N PRO A 661 57.00 -1.29 -5.30
CA PRO A 661 57.63 -2.61 -5.37
C PRO A 661 57.71 -3.34 -4.01
N GLU A 662 57.61 -2.61 -2.90
CA GLU A 662 57.55 -3.15 -1.54
C GLU A 662 56.19 -3.73 -1.13
N LEU A 663 55.14 -3.52 -1.93
CA LEU A 663 53.80 -4.02 -1.61
C LEU A 663 53.72 -5.53 -1.82
N VAL A 664 53.29 -6.23 -0.77
CA VAL A 664 52.96 -7.65 -0.82
C VAL A 664 51.45 -7.81 -0.90
N PHE A 665 50.98 -8.51 -1.91
CA PHE A 665 49.56 -8.71 -2.14
C PHE A 665 49.10 -10.05 -1.59
N TYR A 666 47.90 -10.04 -1.02
CA TYR A 666 47.26 -11.22 -0.45
C TYR A 666 45.90 -11.43 -1.10
N ARG A 667 45.49 -12.69 -1.20
CA ARG A 667 44.14 -13.07 -1.60
C ARG A 667 43.61 -14.20 -0.73
N GLY A 668 42.30 -14.32 -0.63
CA GLY A 668 41.67 -15.49 -0.04
C GLY A 668 41.36 -16.54 -1.11
N LYS A 669 41.97 -17.73 -1.02
CA LYS A 669 41.69 -18.82 -1.98
C LYS A 669 40.29 -19.45 -1.86
N GLY A 670 39.60 -19.21 -0.74
CA GLY A 670 38.35 -19.86 -0.38
C GLY A 670 38.56 -21.08 0.51
N CYS A 671 37.72 -21.23 1.54
CA CYS A 671 37.66 -22.39 2.42
C CYS A 671 36.24 -22.58 2.95
N ASP A 672 35.97 -23.67 3.69
CA ASP A 672 34.63 -23.97 4.23
C ASP A 672 34.06 -22.87 5.13
N LYS A 673 34.92 -22.02 5.72
CA LYS A 673 34.51 -20.93 6.60
C LYS A 673 34.13 -19.63 5.89
N CYS A 674 34.53 -19.44 4.63
CA CYS A 674 34.35 -18.18 3.90
C CYS A 674 33.76 -18.36 2.50
N HIS A 675 33.89 -19.55 1.93
CA HIS A 675 33.60 -19.97 0.55
C HIS A 675 34.32 -19.18 -0.55
N LYS A 676 34.31 -17.85 -0.52
CA LYS A 676 34.83 -16.96 -1.58
C LYS A 676 36.01 -16.09 -1.14
N GLY A 677 36.78 -16.55 -0.14
CA GLY A 677 38.02 -15.89 0.26
C GLY A 677 37.89 -14.70 1.21
N TYR A 678 36.66 -14.20 1.47
CA TYR A 678 36.41 -13.09 2.38
C TYR A 678 35.57 -13.52 3.58
N LYS A 679 35.86 -12.98 4.76
CA LYS A 679 35.03 -13.18 5.95
C LYS A 679 35.02 -11.91 6.80
N GLY A 680 33.84 -11.30 6.92
CA GLY A 680 33.67 -10.04 7.64
C GLY A 680 34.11 -8.83 6.83
N ARG A 681 34.10 -7.67 7.49
CA ARG A 681 34.42 -6.37 6.89
C ARG A 681 35.41 -5.60 7.76
N VAL A 682 36.17 -4.71 7.14
CA VAL A 682 37.02 -3.72 7.82
C VAL A 682 36.67 -2.34 7.27
N ALA A 683 36.68 -1.35 8.14
CA ALA A 683 36.38 0.02 7.77
C ALA A 683 37.63 0.74 7.25
N ILE A 684 37.41 1.57 6.24
CA ILE A 684 38.37 2.54 5.72
C ILE A 684 37.86 3.91 6.12
N HIS A 685 38.74 4.71 6.71
CA HIS A 685 38.37 5.97 7.34
C HIS A 685 39.16 7.15 6.78
N GLU A 686 38.46 8.27 6.67
CA GLU A 686 39.00 9.59 6.41
C GLU A 686 38.52 10.50 7.53
N VAL A 687 39.45 10.97 8.36
CA VAL A 687 39.14 11.73 9.58
C VAL A 687 39.62 13.17 9.45
N LEU A 688 38.72 14.05 9.06
CA LEU A 688 38.93 15.49 9.06
C LEU A 688 38.70 16.02 10.48
N THR A 689 39.70 16.68 11.06
CA THR A 689 39.56 17.34 12.37
C THR A 689 39.71 18.84 12.21
N MET A 690 38.82 19.61 12.81
CA MET A 690 38.80 21.06 12.64
C MET A 690 39.95 21.75 13.37
N ASN A 691 40.57 22.72 12.68
CA ASN A 691 41.59 23.61 13.24
C ASN A 691 41.40 25.04 12.75
N GLN A 692 42.23 25.98 13.21
CA GLN A 692 42.08 27.40 12.92
C GLN A 692 42.08 27.73 11.42
N GLN A 693 42.96 27.12 10.61
CA GLN A 693 43.00 27.37 9.16
C GLN A 693 41.73 26.88 8.47
N LEU A 694 41.24 25.69 8.81
CA LEU A 694 39.98 25.16 8.27
C LEU A 694 38.79 26.03 8.70
N ARG A 695 38.76 26.51 9.94
CA ARG A 695 37.69 27.40 10.43
C ARG A 695 37.63 28.72 9.67
N ILE A 696 38.79 29.31 9.35
CA ILE A 696 38.88 30.51 8.50
C ILE A 696 38.39 30.18 7.10
N ALA A 697 38.90 29.13 6.48
CA ALA A 697 38.53 28.73 5.12
C ALA A 697 37.01 28.49 4.97
N ILE A 698 36.37 27.81 5.94
CA ILE A 698 34.92 27.60 5.95
C ILE A 698 34.19 28.95 6.05
N THR A 699 34.62 29.84 6.94
CA THR A 699 33.99 31.16 7.13
C THR A 699 34.07 32.02 5.86
N GLU A 700 35.16 31.89 5.09
CA GLU A 700 35.38 32.58 3.81
C GLU A 700 34.68 31.91 2.62
N GLY A 701 33.99 30.78 2.83
CA GLY A 701 33.26 30.07 1.78
C GLY A 701 34.14 29.24 0.85
N ALA A 702 35.25 28.70 1.36
CA ALA A 702 36.13 27.82 0.58
C ALA A 702 35.37 26.59 0.04
N SER A 703 35.71 26.20 -1.19
CA SER A 703 35.18 25.00 -1.84
C SER A 703 35.64 23.73 -1.12
N ALA A 704 34.90 22.62 -1.30
CA ALA A 704 35.27 21.32 -0.76
C ALA A 704 36.69 20.89 -1.16
N MET A 705 37.12 21.19 -2.39
CA MET A 705 38.47 20.90 -2.88
C MET A 705 39.56 21.66 -2.11
N GLN A 706 39.33 22.95 -1.81
CA GLN A 706 40.26 23.75 -1.01
C GLN A 706 40.33 23.26 0.44
N ILE A 707 39.18 22.94 1.03
CA ILE A 707 39.09 22.36 2.39
C ILE A 707 39.89 21.05 2.46
N GLU A 708 39.75 20.18 1.46
CA GLU A 708 40.49 18.93 1.38
C GLU A 708 42.00 19.15 1.25
N SER A 709 42.44 20.08 0.39
CA SER A 709 43.86 20.43 0.25
C SER A 709 44.46 20.86 1.59
N ILE A 710 43.80 21.79 2.28
CA ILE A 710 44.23 22.28 3.60
C ILE A 710 44.28 21.13 4.61
N ALA A 711 43.27 20.27 4.63
CA ALA A 711 43.22 19.14 5.55
C ALA A 711 44.35 18.12 5.27
N ARG A 712 44.66 17.84 4.00
CA ARG A 712 45.77 16.94 3.58
C ARG A 712 47.14 17.52 3.94
N GLU A 713 47.36 18.81 3.73
CA GLU A 713 48.58 19.51 4.16
C GLU A 713 48.81 19.40 5.68
N GLN A 714 47.72 19.29 6.44
CA GLN A 714 47.74 19.11 7.90
C GLN A 714 47.73 17.63 8.32
N GLY A 715 48.03 16.74 7.38
CA GLY A 715 48.20 15.32 7.62
C GLY A 715 46.90 14.53 7.72
N MET A 716 45.77 15.02 7.20
CA MET A 716 44.61 14.15 6.96
C MET A 716 44.94 13.11 5.89
N ARG A 717 44.65 11.85 6.19
CA ARG A 717 44.67 10.75 5.21
C ARG A 717 43.30 10.63 4.56
N VAL A 718 43.25 10.65 3.23
CA VAL A 718 41.99 10.41 2.50
C VAL A 718 41.63 8.92 2.50
N LEU A 719 40.42 8.58 2.09
CA LEU A 719 39.97 7.19 2.03
C LEU A 719 40.93 6.29 1.23
N LEU A 720 41.55 6.81 0.16
CA LEU A 720 42.49 6.04 -0.65
C LEU A 720 43.80 5.72 0.10
N ASP A 721 44.29 6.66 0.90
CA ASP A 721 45.52 6.49 1.70
C ASP A 721 45.33 5.42 2.78
N ASP A 722 44.19 5.46 3.50
CA ASP A 722 43.86 4.46 4.53
C ASP A 722 43.59 3.09 3.88
N ALA A 723 43.01 3.05 2.66
CA ALA A 723 42.85 1.81 1.88
C ALA A 723 44.19 1.16 1.54
N LEU A 724 45.19 1.95 1.15
CA LEU A 724 46.55 1.49 0.88
C LEU A 724 47.22 0.92 2.14
N GLU A 725 46.97 1.52 3.31
CA GLU A 725 47.44 0.99 4.60
C GLU A 725 46.79 -0.36 4.92
N LYS A 726 45.46 -0.50 4.73
CA LYS A 726 44.77 -1.80 4.91
C LYS A 726 45.26 -2.87 3.94
N LEU A 727 45.67 -2.47 2.74
CA LEU A 727 46.26 -3.37 1.75
C LEU A 727 47.65 -3.84 2.22
N ARG A 728 48.49 -2.93 2.71
CA ARG A 728 49.82 -3.25 3.28
C ARG A 728 49.72 -4.21 4.46
N ASP A 729 48.71 -4.05 5.29
CA ASP A 729 48.43 -4.94 6.43
C ASP A 729 47.86 -6.31 6.02
N GLY A 730 47.63 -6.54 4.72
CA GLY A 730 47.05 -7.78 4.21
C GLY A 730 45.60 -8.02 4.64
N LEU A 731 44.84 -6.95 4.93
CA LEU A 731 43.47 -7.05 5.43
C LEU A 731 42.43 -7.11 4.31
N THR A 732 42.72 -6.53 3.15
CA THR A 732 41.81 -6.45 1.98
C THR A 732 42.60 -6.65 0.68
N THR A 733 41.92 -6.68 -0.46
CA THR A 733 42.55 -6.82 -1.79
C THR A 733 42.37 -5.56 -2.66
N PRO A 734 43.19 -5.38 -3.71
CA PRO A 734 43.04 -4.27 -4.66
C PRO A 734 41.66 -4.27 -5.35
N GLU A 735 41.13 -5.44 -5.71
CA GLU A 735 39.82 -5.54 -6.39
C GLU A 735 38.69 -5.04 -5.50
N GLU A 736 38.80 -5.27 -4.20
CA GLU A 736 37.81 -4.82 -3.23
C GLU A 736 37.87 -3.30 -3.02
N ILE A 737 39.06 -2.71 -3.02
CA ILE A 737 39.26 -1.26 -2.99
C ILE A 737 38.67 -0.63 -4.25
N LEU A 738 39.00 -1.16 -5.43
CA LEU A 738 38.49 -0.69 -6.72
C LEU A 738 36.96 -0.81 -6.81
N ARG A 739 36.38 -1.91 -6.33
CA ARG A 739 34.92 -2.11 -6.28
C ARG A 739 34.22 -1.02 -5.47
N LEU A 740 34.87 -0.52 -4.42
CA LEU A 740 34.26 0.40 -3.46
C LEU A 740 34.55 1.86 -3.78
N LEU A 741 35.76 2.21 -4.19
CA LEU A 741 36.19 3.59 -4.48
C LEU A 741 36.12 3.94 -5.96
N GLY A 742 36.04 2.95 -6.85
CA GLY A 742 36.08 3.13 -8.30
C GLY A 742 37.50 3.40 -8.83
N PRO A 743 37.67 3.48 -10.17
CA PRO A 743 38.94 3.85 -10.79
C PRO A 743 39.36 5.26 -10.36
N GLN A 744 40.64 5.43 -10.03
CA GLN A 744 41.23 6.70 -9.58
C GLN A 744 41.98 7.42 -10.69
N VAL A 745 42.41 6.69 -11.72
CA VAL A 745 43.14 7.21 -12.87
C VAL A 745 42.33 6.96 -14.14
N LEU A 746 42.34 7.93 -15.05
CA LEU A 746 41.87 7.74 -16.42
C LEU A 746 42.97 7.00 -17.19
N ASN A 747 42.70 5.77 -17.59
CA ASN A 747 43.57 5.07 -18.53
C ASN A 747 43.40 5.73 -19.91
N GLU A 748 44.46 6.35 -20.42
CA GLU A 748 44.54 6.83 -21.81
C GLU A 748 44.71 5.68 -22.80
#